data_AF-A0A925N788-F1
#
_entry.id   AF-A0A925N788-F1
#
_cell.length_a   1.000
_cell.length_b   1.000
_cell.length_c   1.000
_cell.angle_alpha   90.00
_cell.angle_beta   90.00
_cell.angle_gamma   90.00
#
_symmetry.space_group_name_H-M   'P 1'
#
loop_
_entity.id
_entity.type
_entity.pdbx_description
1 polymer ?
#
loop_
_entity_poly.entity_id
_entity_poly.type
_entity_poly.pdbx_seq_one_letter_code
_entity_poly.pdbx_strand_id
1 'polypeptide(L)'
;MRVFARGTLALLSASVLALSCATAQVTKQPITFTPLPAGINPLDPKLTPVLRDEVRRFDIVNQLDFLDRDVVKRVCLPSPPTSAADIDPHRSLIVHDRATLEAADFSLKRTMDQLASQVSALVPGTTGASIFRQFWDAHNPAAQALTTGPRCSDNAGSLNGFPHACRPRSPEEGGEAEGTDAQINARMTGSVGTQTYIPLALVNRVDLAHEGWRNCGEYRLIYGKQIFSGGVPSRNLIIFEGVLPNPTPGCRSGCRPVMQMWKSLSAMTSPADRAAKLEEFFYTGLPGFRPVVHVDHYSAKGVTGAYGASGSGQIRSNLFRFFATGSRWVLKESKTVLDCGSSPCKFEVAPIPVKVNPWGELWNEDLANAPAHPFQARALAFQDNTVAQTGSLGHAELMRFGYSVSLPHGAPQSFSQAPATFPETSPSSEGPFAVWTDQYRTQFNNATGPVNVFRSNLVAGAAVHGLTSTQLLNRAVAQSCAGCHQPSNFGLLAPNSIGPSTTPGGAVVTSWPDSLNSFVHVETFPAPLPELSGAAFPSNQGHALSPALHDVFLPDRRNFLVNQLNAITCPCTHRFLPMPAAARDVAMARQEAVLDSFVSQATQWQGLLAERLARTRSLPLEESLKLDAQRASISTQQERALSKLRSDLSLPSTTTSPRPQPLTLGAARQAAGKLELERDQRQRELMGILEQEPARRTTTGSFRVH
;
A
#
# COMPACT_ATOMS: atom_id res chain seq x y z
N MET A 1 14.60 -50.71 36.30
CA MET A 1 14.23 -52.15 36.23
C MET A 1 13.67 -52.40 34.82
N ARG A 2 14.48 -52.85 33.83
CA ARG A 2 14.57 -54.25 33.31
C ARG A 2 13.18 -54.93 33.28
N VAL A 3 12.61 -55.40 32.16
CA VAL A 3 13.10 -56.51 31.31
C VAL A 3 12.47 -56.50 29.89
N PHE A 4 13.33 -56.81 28.91
CA PHE A 4 13.23 -57.42 27.56
C PHE A 4 11.90 -57.70 26.83
N ALA A 5 11.92 -57.42 25.51
CA ALA A 5 11.91 -58.46 24.46
C ALA A 5 12.58 -57.96 23.15
N ARG A 6 13.63 -58.68 22.73
CA ARG A 6 14.21 -58.71 21.37
C ARG A 6 13.37 -59.69 20.52
N GLY A 7 13.31 -59.70 19.19
CA GLY A 7 13.99 -58.98 18.11
C GLY A 7 13.82 -59.78 16.82
N THR A 8 14.15 -59.19 15.67
CA THR A 8 14.53 -59.92 14.45
C THR A 8 15.47 -59.04 13.61
N LEU A 9 16.51 -59.66 13.05
CA LEU A 9 17.67 -59.05 12.42
C LEU A 9 17.81 -59.52 10.95
N ALA A 10 18.58 -58.74 10.17
CA ALA A 10 19.14 -58.99 8.83
C ALA A 10 18.25 -58.53 7.65
N LEU A 11 18.73 -57.81 6.62
CA LEU A 11 20.05 -57.79 5.97
C LEU A 11 20.43 -56.40 5.39
N LEU A 12 21.75 -56.23 5.22
CA LEU A 12 22.47 -55.13 4.55
C LEU A 12 22.03 -54.88 3.10
N SER A 13 22.08 -53.60 2.68
CA SER A 13 22.61 -53.18 1.37
C SER A 13 22.95 -51.68 1.39
N ALA A 14 24.23 -51.38 1.17
CA ALA A 14 24.75 -50.04 0.98
C ALA A 14 24.45 -49.55 -0.45
N SER A 15 23.97 -48.32 -0.62
CA SER A 15 24.03 -47.58 -1.89
C SER A 15 23.84 -46.07 -1.69
N VAL A 16 24.93 -45.33 -1.96
CA VAL A 16 25.03 -44.01 -2.60
C VAL A 16 24.11 -42.87 -2.10
N LEU A 17 24.70 -41.93 -1.35
CA LEU A 17 24.16 -40.57 -1.17
C LEU A 17 24.10 -39.84 -2.52
N ALA A 18 22.89 -39.65 -3.05
CA ALA A 18 22.60 -38.62 -4.04
C ALA A 18 21.79 -37.51 -3.35
N LEU A 19 22.38 -36.32 -3.23
CA LEU A 19 21.70 -35.09 -2.84
C LEU A 19 20.63 -34.76 -3.88
N SER A 20 19.36 -35.01 -3.57
CA SER A 20 18.25 -34.47 -4.36
C SER A 20 17.89 -33.07 -3.83
N CYS A 21 18.27 -32.03 -4.59
CA CYS A 21 17.64 -30.72 -4.49
C CYS A 21 16.14 -30.87 -4.74
N ALA A 22 15.33 -30.81 -3.69
CA ALA A 22 13.89 -30.69 -3.82
C ALA A 22 13.56 -29.31 -4.40
N THR A 23 13.38 -29.23 -5.71
CA THR A 23 12.73 -28.10 -6.38
C THR A 23 11.29 -28.03 -5.87
N ALA A 24 10.98 -27.06 -5.03
CA ALA A 24 9.60 -26.71 -4.70
C ALA A 24 8.88 -26.33 -6.00
N GLN A 25 8.01 -27.21 -6.49
CA GLN A 25 7.09 -26.88 -7.58
C GLN A 25 6.10 -25.84 -7.07
N VAL A 26 6.39 -24.57 -7.33
CA VAL A 26 5.38 -23.52 -7.32
C VAL A 26 4.36 -23.90 -8.40
N THR A 27 3.15 -24.25 -7.98
CA THR A 27 2.02 -24.47 -8.90
C THR A 27 1.78 -23.20 -9.72
N LYS A 28 2.23 -23.24 -10.98
CA LYS A 28 1.99 -22.19 -11.99
C LYS A 28 0.51 -22.20 -12.33
N GLN A 29 -0.29 -21.33 -11.73
CA GLN A 29 -1.52 -20.91 -12.41
C GLN A 29 -1.13 -19.97 -13.55
N PRO A 30 -1.50 -20.26 -14.81
CA PRO A 30 -1.25 -19.35 -15.92
C PRO A 30 -2.09 -18.10 -15.71
N ILE A 31 -1.43 -16.97 -15.46
CA ILE A 31 -2.06 -15.65 -15.46
C ILE A 31 -2.48 -15.37 -16.90
N THR A 32 -3.77 -15.45 -17.18
CA THR A 32 -4.38 -14.95 -18.41
C THR A 32 -4.69 -13.47 -18.24
N PHE A 33 -3.95 -12.61 -18.96
CA PHE A 33 -4.35 -11.22 -19.13
C PHE A 33 -5.47 -11.18 -20.17
N THR A 34 -6.60 -10.56 -19.85
CA THR A 34 -7.59 -10.19 -20.87
C THR A 34 -6.92 -9.16 -21.80
N PRO A 35 -6.67 -9.45 -23.08
CA PRO A 35 -6.10 -8.48 -23.99
C PRO A 35 -7.10 -7.32 -24.17
N LEU A 36 -6.60 -6.10 -24.37
CA LEU A 36 -7.42 -5.04 -24.95
C LEU A 36 -7.96 -5.52 -26.32
N PRO A 37 -9.14 -5.04 -26.76
CA PRO A 37 -9.63 -5.31 -28.10
C PRO A 37 -8.53 -5.00 -29.13
N ALA A 38 -8.21 -5.96 -29.99
CA ALA A 38 -7.21 -5.77 -31.02
C ALA A 38 -7.61 -4.59 -31.93
N GLY A 39 -6.68 -3.65 -32.18
CA GLY A 39 -6.89 -2.56 -33.15
C GLY A 39 -7.05 -1.13 -32.60
N ILE A 40 -6.88 -0.90 -31.29
CA ILE A 40 -6.88 0.47 -30.75
C ILE A 40 -5.56 1.17 -31.07
N ASN A 41 -5.60 2.25 -31.86
CA ASN A 41 -4.43 3.08 -32.16
C ASN A 41 -4.17 4.07 -31.01
N PRO A 42 -3.04 4.01 -30.28
CA PRO A 42 -2.71 4.97 -29.21
C PRO A 42 -2.54 6.42 -29.70
N LEU A 43 -2.51 6.67 -31.01
CA LEU A 43 -2.51 8.02 -31.57
C LEU A 43 -3.92 8.51 -31.93
N ASP A 44 -4.97 7.70 -31.74
CA ASP A 44 -6.34 8.13 -32.03
C ASP A 44 -6.71 9.32 -31.14
N PRO A 45 -6.99 10.51 -31.73
CA PRO A 45 -7.35 11.71 -30.98
C PRO A 45 -8.65 11.55 -30.18
N LYS A 46 -9.50 10.57 -30.52
CA LYS A 46 -10.75 10.26 -29.79
C LYS A 46 -10.53 9.49 -28.50
N LEU A 47 -9.34 8.91 -28.29
CA LEU A 47 -9.01 8.30 -27.01
C LEU A 47 -8.85 9.37 -25.94
N THR A 48 -9.45 9.14 -24.78
CA THR A 48 -9.19 9.97 -23.60
C THR A 48 -7.69 9.96 -23.31
N PRO A 49 -7.10 11.05 -22.81
CA PRO A 49 -5.67 11.10 -22.50
C PRO A 49 -5.20 9.93 -21.61
N VAL A 50 -6.06 9.46 -20.71
CA VAL A 50 -5.77 8.33 -19.84
C VAL A 50 -5.83 6.98 -20.56
N LEU A 51 -6.81 6.74 -21.45
CA LEU A 51 -6.83 5.51 -22.25
C LEU A 51 -5.61 5.44 -23.18
N ARG A 52 -5.13 6.60 -23.64
CA ARG A 52 -3.90 6.74 -24.43
C ARG A 52 -2.65 6.36 -23.62
N ASP A 53 -2.54 6.87 -22.40
CA ASP A 53 -1.48 6.51 -21.45
C ASP A 53 -1.56 5.03 -21.07
N GLU A 54 -2.77 4.46 -20.97
CA GLU A 54 -3.01 3.06 -20.62
C GLU A 54 -2.70 2.09 -21.77
N VAL A 55 -2.99 2.44 -23.03
CA VAL A 55 -2.54 1.68 -24.21
C VAL A 55 -1.02 1.74 -24.30
N ARG A 56 -0.42 2.93 -24.18
CA ARG A 56 1.05 3.08 -24.15
C ARG A 56 1.67 2.27 -22.99
N ARG A 57 0.98 2.19 -21.86
CA ARG A 57 1.34 1.35 -20.71
C ARG A 57 1.25 -0.14 -21.01
N PHE A 58 0.16 -0.59 -21.63
CA PHE A 58 0.02 -2.00 -22.04
C PHE A 58 1.10 -2.36 -23.06
N ASP A 59 1.45 -1.45 -23.97
CA ASP A 59 2.55 -1.63 -24.88
C ASP A 59 3.88 -1.78 -24.12
N ILE A 60 4.21 -0.86 -23.19
CA ILE A 60 5.43 -0.96 -22.37
C ILE A 60 5.46 -2.27 -21.55
N VAL A 61 4.32 -2.70 -21.03
CA VAL A 61 4.22 -3.95 -20.23
C VAL A 61 3.94 -5.21 -21.06
N ASN A 62 3.81 -5.11 -22.37
CA ASN A 62 3.94 -6.26 -23.25
C ASN A 62 5.39 -6.38 -23.78
N GLN A 63 6.13 -5.27 -23.76
CA GLN A 63 7.48 -5.11 -24.30
C GLN A 63 8.63 -5.70 -23.49
N LEU A 64 8.43 -6.16 -22.26
CA LEU A 64 9.48 -6.83 -21.48
C LEU A 64 9.15 -8.31 -21.32
N ASP A 65 10.16 -9.13 -21.04
CA ASP A 65 9.93 -10.54 -20.78
C ASP A 65 9.79 -10.75 -19.28
N PHE A 66 8.56 -10.59 -18.78
CA PHE A 66 8.21 -10.39 -17.37
C PHE A 66 8.28 -11.64 -16.49
N LEU A 67 8.69 -12.77 -17.04
CA LEU A 67 8.68 -14.02 -16.30
C LEU A 67 10.07 -14.61 -16.40
N ASP A 68 10.63 -14.99 -15.25
CA ASP A 68 11.77 -15.91 -15.12
C ASP A 68 11.37 -17.31 -15.68
N ARG A 69 10.79 -17.36 -16.88
CA ARG A 69 10.28 -18.57 -17.54
C ARG A 69 11.41 -19.34 -18.20
N ASP A 70 12.47 -18.63 -18.62
CA ASP A 70 13.65 -19.23 -19.24
C ASP A 70 14.93 -18.87 -18.47
N VAL A 71 15.01 -19.34 -17.21
CA VAL A 71 16.23 -19.27 -16.37
C VAL A 71 17.42 -19.97 -17.04
N VAL A 72 17.14 -20.94 -17.93
CA VAL A 72 18.15 -21.84 -18.53
C VAL A 72 19.10 -21.14 -19.51
N LYS A 73 18.75 -19.96 -20.04
CA LYS A 73 19.62 -19.19 -20.96
C LYS A 73 20.16 -17.87 -20.39
N ARG A 74 19.82 -17.51 -19.14
CA ARG A 74 20.14 -16.18 -18.60
C ARG A 74 21.26 -16.23 -17.57
N VAL A 75 22.15 -15.26 -17.64
CA VAL A 75 23.20 -15.01 -16.63
C VAL A 75 22.56 -14.46 -15.36
N CYS A 76 22.00 -15.34 -14.53
CA CYS A 76 21.39 -14.96 -13.27
C CYS A 76 22.40 -15.07 -12.12
N LEU A 77 22.35 -14.10 -11.21
CA LEU A 77 23.22 -14.05 -10.04
C LEU A 77 22.44 -14.60 -8.83
N PRO A 78 22.88 -15.71 -8.21
CA PRO A 78 22.33 -16.14 -6.94
C PRO A 78 22.63 -15.10 -5.85
N SER A 79 21.72 -15.01 -4.89
CA SER A 79 21.88 -14.14 -3.73
C SER A 79 22.54 -14.90 -2.59
N PRO A 80 23.36 -14.24 -1.76
CA PRO A 80 23.76 -14.80 -0.48
C PRO A 80 22.51 -15.15 0.32
N PRO A 81 22.42 -16.37 0.88
CA PRO A 81 21.26 -16.75 1.67
C PRO A 81 21.08 -15.79 2.84
N THR A 82 19.81 -15.46 3.08
CA THR A 82 19.32 -14.63 4.17
C THR A 82 18.31 -15.48 4.94
N SER A 83 18.51 -15.66 6.22
CA SER A 83 17.56 -16.35 7.08
C SER A 83 16.52 -15.38 7.65
N ALA A 84 15.41 -15.90 8.16
CA ALA A 84 14.44 -15.08 8.88
C ALA A 84 15.02 -14.47 10.18
N ALA A 85 16.04 -15.10 10.77
CA ALA A 85 16.73 -14.58 11.95
C ALA A 85 17.64 -13.37 11.63
N ASP A 86 18.06 -13.23 10.38
CA ASP A 86 18.86 -12.08 9.92
C ASP A 86 18.03 -10.82 9.70
N ILE A 87 16.70 -10.94 9.72
CA ILE A 87 15.76 -9.83 9.55
C ILE A 87 15.11 -9.50 10.90
N ASP A 88 15.57 -8.42 11.51
CA ASP A 88 14.94 -7.79 12.65
C ASP A 88 13.70 -6.99 12.18
N PRO A 89 12.48 -7.40 12.55
CA PRO A 89 11.27 -6.73 12.10
C PRO A 89 11.18 -5.27 12.58
N HIS A 90 11.79 -4.92 13.70
CA HIS A 90 11.76 -3.56 14.28
C HIS A 90 12.80 -2.61 13.67
N ARG A 91 13.68 -3.12 12.80
CA ARG A 91 14.63 -2.32 12.03
C ARG A 91 14.38 -2.38 10.52
N SER A 92 13.95 -3.53 10.01
CA SER A 92 13.86 -3.77 8.56
C SER A 92 12.43 -3.77 8.00
N LEU A 93 11.40 -3.81 8.86
CA LEU A 93 9.99 -3.83 8.42
C LEU A 93 9.18 -2.66 8.97
N ILE A 94 9.37 -2.33 10.25
CA ILE A 94 8.77 -1.18 10.89
C ILE A 94 9.74 -0.58 11.89
N VAL A 95 10.25 0.62 11.60
CA VAL A 95 11.11 1.37 12.52
C VAL A 95 10.21 2.23 13.37
N HIS A 96 10.14 1.90 14.66
CA HIS A 96 9.24 2.54 15.64
C HIS A 96 9.94 2.92 16.95
N ASP A 97 11.27 2.78 16.99
CA ASP A 97 12.09 3.19 18.13
C ASP A 97 12.37 4.69 18.11
N ARG A 98 12.28 5.35 19.27
CA ARG A 98 12.49 6.79 19.40
C ARG A 98 13.90 7.20 19.02
N ALA A 99 14.90 6.41 19.38
CA ALA A 99 16.29 6.75 19.14
C ALA A 99 16.60 6.94 17.64
N THR A 100 16.05 6.10 16.76
CA THR A 100 16.17 6.28 15.31
C THR A 100 15.26 7.39 14.78
N LEU A 101 14.00 7.47 15.23
CA LEU A 101 13.06 8.49 14.74
C LEU A 101 13.45 9.92 15.11
N GLU A 102 14.17 10.11 16.22
CA GLU A 102 14.67 11.40 16.69
C GLU A 102 16.06 11.76 16.15
N ALA A 103 16.83 10.78 15.63
CA ALA A 103 18.20 11.02 15.18
C ALA A 103 18.32 11.70 13.81
N ALA A 104 17.20 11.88 13.10
CA ALA A 104 17.10 12.70 11.89
C ALA A 104 15.76 13.45 11.87
N ASP A 105 15.63 14.47 11.02
CA ASP A 105 14.37 15.20 10.87
C ASP A 105 13.37 14.39 10.04
N PHE A 106 12.53 13.59 10.71
CA PHE A 106 11.34 12.97 10.13
C PHE A 106 10.06 13.74 10.48
N SER A 107 10.12 15.06 10.72
CA SER A 107 8.94 15.83 11.09
C SER A 107 7.89 15.90 9.98
N LEU A 108 6.63 16.07 10.37
CA LEU A 108 5.53 16.30 9.42
C LEU A 108 5.79 17.55 8.59
N LYS A 109 6.41 18.57 9.19
CA LYS A 109 6.79 19.80 8.49
C LYS A 109 7.71 19.50 7.32
N ARG A 110 8.76 18.68 7.53
CA ARG A 110 9.68 18.29 6.47
C ARG A 110 8.96 17.54 5.34
N THR A 111 8.06 16.62 5.67
CA THR A 111 7.25 15.94 4.64
C THR A 111 6.39 16.91 3.84
N MET A 112 5.70 17.84 4.49
CA MET A 112 4.87 18.83 3.80
C MET A 112 5.69 19.82 2.97
N ASP A 113 6.84 20.28 3.48
CA ASP A 113 7.75 21.17 2.76
C ASP A 113 8.41 20.47 1.56
N GLN A 114 8.73 19.18 1.67
CA GLN A 114 9.22 18.38 0.55
C GLN A 114 8.19 18.31 -0.57
N LEU A 115 6.90 18.12 -0.26
CA LEU A 115 5.83 18.15 -1.26
C LEU A 115 5.67 19.55 -1.87
N ALA A 116 5.70 20.59 -1.03
CA ALA A 116 5.60 21.98 -1.49
C ALA A 116 6.74 22.36 -2.43
N SER A 117 7.99 21.98 -2.10
CA SER A 117 9.16 22.32 -2.90
C SER A 117 9.09 21.70 -4.29
N GLN A 118 8.57 20.48 -4.41
CA GLN A 118 8.41 19.76 -5.69
C GLN A 118 7.45 20.47 -6.63
N VAL A 119 6.38 21.09 -6.12
CA VAL A 119 5.36 21.75 -6.94
C VAL A 119 5.54 23.26 -7.06
N SER A 120 6.39 23.88 -6.25
CA SER A 120 6.53 25.35 -6.14
C SER A 120 6.85 26.05 -7.46
N ALA A 121 7.58 25.39 -8.37
CA ALA A 121 7.88 25.93 -9.70
C ALA A 121 6.65 26.05 -10.62
N LEU A 122 5.62 25.23 -10.39
CA LEU A 122 4.36 25.21 -11.17
C LEU A 122 3.21 25.88 -10.42
N VAL A 123 3.28 25.90 -9.08
CA VAL A 123 2.27 26.47 -8.18
C VAL A 123 2.97 27.41 -7.19
N PRO A 124 3.34 28.64 -7.62
CA PRO A 124 4.04 29.60 -6.78
C PRO A 124 3.28 29.90 -5.49
N GLY A 125 4.01 30.02 -4.36
CA GLY A 125 3.43 30.31 -3.05
C GLY A 125 2.92 29.08 -2.27
N THR A 126 3.03 27.87 -2.83
CA THR A 126 2.76 26.64 -2.06
C THR A 126 3.80 26.45 -0.96
N THR A 127 3.35 26.25 0.28
CA THR A 127 4.19 25.97 1.46
C THR A 127 3.71 24.71 2.17
N GLY A 128 4.54 24.12 3.05
CA GLY A 128 4.08 22.98 3.86
C GLY A 128 2.86 23.34 4.73
N ALA A 129 2.83 24.56 5.26
CA ALA A 129 1.69 25.06 6.04
C ALA A 129 0.41 25.19 5.19
N SER A 130 0.51 25.64 3.93
CA SER A 130 -0.67 25.73 3.05
C SER A 130 -1.21 24.35 2.69
N ILE A 131 -0.34 23.36 2.47
CA ILE A 131 -0.75 21.96 2.20
C ILE A 131 -1.44 21.36 3.42
N PHE A 132 -0.86 21.51 4.62
CA PHE A 132 -1.47 21.04 5.87
C PHE A 132 -2.82 21.69 6.13
N ARG A 133 -2.92 23.02 5.92
CA ARG A 133 -4.17 23.76 6.04
C ARG A 133 -5.23 23.21 5.10
N GLN A 134 -4.91 23.03 3.83
CA GLN A 134 -5.84 22.49 2.83
C GLN A 134 -6.31 21.07 3.18
N PHE A 135 -5.40 20.20 3.62
CA PHE A 135 -5.72 18.83 4.00
C PHE A 135 -6.79 18.77 5.10
N TRP A 136 -6.62 19.58 6.16
CA TRP A 136 -7.59 19.63 7.25
C TRP A 136 -8.85 20.43 6.90
N ASP A 137 -8.72 21.48 6.09
CA ASP A 137 -9.86 22.29 5.66
C ASP A 137 -10.85 21.51 4.79
N ALA A 138 -10.41 20.43 4.14
CA ALA A 138 -11.30 19.50 3.45
C ALA A 138 -12.35 18.83 4.36
N HIS A 139 -12.17 18.90 5.68
CA HIS A 139 -13.13 18.41 6.66
C HIS A 139 -14.18 19.47 7.03
N ASN A 140 -13.96 20.74 6.65
CA ASN A 140 -14.87 21.85 6.94
C ASN A 140 -15.94 22.00 5.85
N PRO A 141 -17.18 22.38 6.22
CA PRO A 141 -18.22 22.74 5.27
C PRO A 141 -17.90 24.09 4.63
N ALA A 142 -18.56 24.40 3.53
CA ALA A 142 -18.30 25.61 2.77
C ALA A 142 -18.45 26.92 3.56
N ALA A 143 -19.36 26.96 4.54
CA ALA A 143 -19.57 28.11 5.42
C ALA A 143 -18.38 28.39 6.38
N GLN A 144 -17.46 27.43 6.55
CA GLN A 144 -16.35 27.52 7.51
C GLN A 144 -14.97 27.35 6.85
N ALA A 145 -14.92 27.29 5.52
CA ALA A 145 -13.70 27.01 4.81
C ALA A 145 -12.64 28.12 4.94
N LEU A 146 -11.39 27.70 5.06
CA LEU A 146 -10.20 28.55 5.19
C LEU A 146 -9.39 28.62 3.89
N THR A 147 -9.69 27.74 2.94
CA THR A 147 -9.02 27.62 1.65
C THR A 147 -10.02 27.58 0.50
N THR A 148 -9.50 27.69 -0.72
CA THR A 148 -10.26 27.50 -1.95
C THR A 148 -10.33 26.04 -2.40
N GLY A 149 -9.69 25.13 -1.66
CA GLY A 149 -9.63 23.71 -1.98
C GLY A 149 -10.93 22.94 -1.74
N PRO A 150 -10.88 21.60 -1.86
CA PRO A 150 -12.01 20.70 -1.62
C PRO A 150 -12.60 20.87 -0.21
N ARG A 151 -13.91 20.63 -0.07
CA ARG A 151 -14.66 20.75 1.20
C ARG A 151 -15.58 19.54 1.37
N CYS A 152 -15.89 19.20 2.61
CA CYS A 152 -16.77 18.05 2.90
C CYS A 152 -18.22 18.25 2.42
N SER A 153 -18.65 19.50 2.27
CA SER A 153 -20.00 19.85 1.80
C SER A 153 -20.10 20.00 0.28
N ASP A 154 -18.99 19.85 -0.46
CA ASP A 154 -19.03 19.84 -1.92
C ASP A 154 -19.90 18.67 -2.43
N ASN A 155 -20.39 18.75 -3.67
CA ASN A 155 -21.36 17.80 -4.26
C ASN A 155 -22.55 17.48 -3.32
N ALA A 156 -23.14 18.51 -2.71
CA ALA A 156 -24.24 18.40 -1.75
C ALA A 156 -23.92 17.49 -0.53
N GLY A 157 -22.68 17.52 -0.05
CA GLY A 157 -22.23 16.71 1.08
C GLY A 157 -22.05 15.23 0.74
N SER A 158 -21.72 14.94 -0.52
CA SER A 158 -21.47 13.58 -0.98
C SER A 158 -20.08 13.42 -1.57
N LEU A 159 -19.52 12.23 -1.42
CA LEU A 159 -18.31 11.82 -2.10
C LEU A 159 -18.57 10.44 -2.69
N ASN A 160 -18.29 10.29 -3.99
CA ASN A 160 -18.67 9.11 -4.76
C ASN A 160 -20.20 8.84 -4.79
N GLY A 161 -21.01 9.89 -4.59
CA GLY A 161 -22.46 9.77 -4.49
C GLY A 161 -22.98 9.26 -3.14
N PHE A 162 -22.10 8.91 -2.19
CA PHE A 162 -22.49 8.53 -0.83
C PHE A 162 -22.36 9.70 0.15
N PRO A 163 -23.18 9.77 1.20
CA PRO A 163 -23.08 10.82 2.22
C PRO A 163 -21.69 10.90 2.84
N HIS A 164 -21.11 12.10 2.87
CA HIS A 164 -19.80 12.37 3.44
C HIS A 164 -19.92 13.27 4.66
N ALA A 165 -19.46 12.80 5.82
CA ALA A 165 -19.59 13.56 7.06
C ALA A 165 -18.57 14.70 7.10
N CYS A 166 -19.06 15.92 7.28
CA CYS A 166 -18.24 17.05 7.70
C CYS A 166 -17.79 16.88 9.14
N ARG A 167 -16.59 17.38 9.47
CA ARG A 167 -16.05 17.41 10.84
C ARG A 167 -15.59 18.85 11.15
N PRO A 168 -16.54 19.81 11.18
CA PRO A 168 -16.23 21.23 11.27
C PRO A 168 -15.65 21.66 12.61
N ARG A 169 -14.65 22.56 12.56
CA ARG A 169 -14.15 23.42 13.65
C ARG A 169 -13.74 22.75 14.96
N SER A 170 -13.30 23.56 15.94
CA SER A 170 -12.79 23.11 17.24
C SER A 170 -13.96 22.76 18.18
N PRO A 171 -13.91 21.61 18.89
CA PRO A 171 -12.74 20.77 19.08
C PRO A 171 -12.52 19.65 18.04
N GLU A 172 -13.28 19.57 16.94
CA GLU A 172 -13.15 18.58 15.86
C GLU A 172 -11.89 18.78 14.96
N GLU A 173 -11.71 17.88 13.99
CA GLU A 173 -10.50 17.78 13.17
C GLU A 173 -10.33 18.90 12.15
N GLY A 174 -11.42 19.48 11.63
CA GLY A 174 -11.34 20.62 10.72
C GLY A 174 -10.66 21.85 11.35
N GLY A 175 -10.68 21.97 12.68
CA GLY A 175 -9.97 23.01 13.42
C GLY A 175 -8.44 22.93 13.32
N GLU A 176 -7.86 21.81 12.88
CA GLU A 176 -6.41 21.72 12.64
C GLU A 176 -5.94 22.69 11.54
N ALA A 177 -6.84 23.10 10.63
CA ALA A 177 -6.52 24.05 9.57
C ALA A 177 -6.36 25.52 10.05
N GLU A 178 -6.81 25.84 11.27
CA GLU A 178 -6.86 27.22 11.77
C GLU A 178 -5.50 27.76 12.24
N GLY A 179 -5.32 29.08 12.20
CA GLY A 179 -4.15 29.77 12.73
C GLY A 179 -3.14 30.21 11.68
N THR A 180 -2.14 30.98 12.14
CA THR A 180 -1.07 31.51 11.29
C THR A 180 -0.15 30.39 10.81
N ASP A 181 0.60 30.64 9.73
CA ASP A 181 1.58 29.67 9.23
C ASP A 181 2.61 29.30 10.31
N ALA A 182 2.98 30.24 11.19
CA ALA A 182 3.86 29.94 12.33
C ALA A 182 3.23 28.95 13.32
N GLN A 183 1.94 29.11 13.62
CA GLN A 183 1.21 28.18 14.50
C GLN A 183 1.04 26.80 13.85
N ILE A 184 0.70 26.74 12.56
CA ILE A 184 0.63 25.48 11.81
C ILE A 184 1.99 24.79 11.75
N ASN A 185 3.05 25.52 11.44
CA ASN A 185 4.41 24.98 11.45
C ASN A 185 4.78 24.40 12.81
N ALA A 186 4.47 25.10 13.91
CA ALA A 186 4.70 24.60 15.26
C ALA A 186 3.96 23.28 15.55
N ARG A 187 2.75 23.09 15.01
CA ARG A 187 2.02 21.81 15.12
C ARG A 187 2.70 20.67 14.37
N MET A 188 3.42 20.95 13.29
CA MET A 188 4.05 19.94 12.43
C MET A 188 5.51 19.62 12.79
N THR A 189 6.16 20.45 13.61
CA THR A 189 7.58 20.30 14.00
C THR A 189 7.79 19.59 15.33
N GLY A 190 6.73 19.37 16.10
CA GLY A 190 6.88 19.28 17.54
C GLY A 190 7.53 18.02 18.09
N SER A 191 7.63 18.01 19.42
CA SER A 191 8.28 16.99 20.24
C SER A 191 7.27 16.29 21.15
N VAL A 192 7.62 15.13 21.71
CA VAL A 192 6.75 14.38 22.63
C VAL A 192 6.22 15.26 23.77
N GLY A 193 4.94 15.09 24.11
CA GLY A 193 4.29 15.84 25.19
C GLY A 193 3.81 17.24 24.81
N THR A 194 4.00 17.67 23.55
CA THR A 194 3.39 18.89 23.00
C THR A 194 2.16 18.52 22.16
N GLN A 195 1.18 19.43 22.00
CA GLN A 195 0.00 19.21 21.13
C GLN A 195 0.35 19.28 19.64
N THR A 196 1.26 18.43 19.19
CA THR A 196 1.89 18.45 17.87
C THR A 196 1.95 17.05 17.27
N TYR A 197 2.18 16.97 15.96
CA TYR A 197 2.39 15.72 15.24
C TYR A 197 3.85 15.30 15.34
N ILE A 198 4.08 14.10 15.85
CA ILE A 198 5.40 13.46 15.90
C ILE A 198 5.43 12.24 14.97
N PRO A 199 6.60 11.87 14.40
CA PRO A 199 6.73 10.61 13.71
C PRO A 199 6.57 9.44 14.70
N LEU A 200 5.76 8.45 14.34
CA LEU A 200 5.54 7.24 15.11
C LEU A 200 6.25 6.02 14.52
N ALA A 201 6.26 5.93 13.19
CA ALA A 201 6.89 4.80 12.50
C ALA A 201 7.21 5.07 11.03
N LEU A 202 8.26 4.38 10.56
CA LEU A 202 8.62 4.23 9.15
C LEU A 202 8.40 2.77 8.74
N VAL A 203 7.61 2.51 7.70
CA VAL A 203 7.15 1.15 7.36
C VAL A 203 7.58 0.72 5.96
N ASN A 204 8.09 -0.50 5.86
CA ASN A 204 8.38 -1.21 4.61
C ASN A 204 7.21 -2.13 4.24
N ARG A 205 6.57 -1.88 3.11
CA ARG A 205 5.54 -2.75 2.53
C ARG A 205 5.93 -3.21 1.13
N VAL A 206 7.13 -3.75 0.97
CA VAL A 206 7.52 -4.42 -0.29
C VAL A 206 6.61 -5.63 -0.62
N ASP A 207 5.91 -6.19 0.38
CA ASP A 207 4.84 -7.20 0.18
C ASP A 207 3.62 -6.66 -0.59
N LEU A 208 3.48 -5.33 -0.70
CA LEU A 208 2.51 -4.66 -1.56
C LEU A 208 3.04 -4.36 -2.96
N ALA A 209 4.23 -4.83 -3.32
CA ALA A 209 4.72 -4.70 -4.69
C ALA A 209 3.69 -5.28 -5.67
N HIS A 210 3.47 -4.60 -6.80
CA HIS A 210 2.54 -5.08 -7.82
C HIS A 210 2.93 -6.48 -8.31
N GLU A 211 1.96 -7.35 -8.62
CA GLU A 211 2.21 -8.75 -9.05
C GLU A 211 3.17 -8.86 -10.24
N GLY A 212 3.10 -7.90 -11.16
CA GLY A 212 4.02 -7.75 -12.29
C GLY A 212 5.19 -6.80 -12.05
N TRP A 213 5.59 -6.54 -10.80
CA TRP A 213 6.76 -5.72 -10.40
C TRP A 213 6.82 -4.34 -11.06
N ARG A 214 5.68 -3.70 -11.28
CA ARG A 214 5.61 -2.34 -11.85
C ARG A 214 5.98 -1.26 -10.83
N ASN A 215 5.85 -1.59 -9.55
CA ASN A 215 6.30 -0.81 -8.41
C ASN A 215 7.00 -1.73 -7.40
N CYS A 216 7.70 -1.13 -6.44
CA CYS A 216 8.44 -1.83 -5.40
C CYS A 216 7.71 -1.84 -4.06
N GLY A 217 6.38 -1.80 -4.10
CA GLY A 217 5.52 -1.78 -2.93
C GLY A 217 5.26 -0.38 -2.41
N GLU A 218 4.80 -0.34 -1.16
CA GLU A 218 4.39 0.87 -0.47
C GLU A 218 5.34 1.14 0.71
N TYR A 219 5.57 2.41 1.02
CA TYR A 219 6.43 2.81 2.14
C TYR A 219 5.74 3.93 2.89
N ARG A 220 5.73 3.83 4.22
CA ARG A 220 4.88 4.71 5.04
C ARG A 220 5.67 5.57 6.00
N LEU A 221 5.26 6.83 6.12
CA LEU A 221 5.52 7.69 7.29
C LEU A 221 4.22 7.84 8.05
N ILE A 222 4.22 7.43 9.32
CA ILE A 222 3.07 7.55 10.22
C ILE A 222 3.37 8.67 11.21
N TYR A 223 2.46 9.64 11.28
CA TYR A 223 2.47 10.73 12.25
C TYR A 223 1.33 10.58 13.23
N GLY A 224 1.56 10.94 14.50
CA GLY A 224 0.55 10.95 15.54
C GLY A 224 0.57 12.25 16.30
N LYS A 225 -0.62 12.84 16.49
CA LYS A 225 -0.84 13.94 17.42
C LYS A 225 -1.10 13.40 18.81
N GLN A 226 -0.32 13.87 19.76
CA GLN A 226 -0.48 13.57 21.18
C GLN A 226 -1.20 14.76 21.85
N ILE A 227 -2.45 14.59 22.28
CA ILE A 227 -3.15 15.60 23.08
C ILE A 227 -3.55 14.97 24.41
N PHE A 228 -3.07 15.57 25.51
CA PHE A 228 -3.66 15.41 26.83
C PHE A 228 -4.43 16.69 27.15
N SER A 229 -5.75 16.68 26.98
CA SER A 229 -6.61 17.76 27.45
C SER A 229 -7.54 17.18 28.51
N GLY A 230 -7.49 17.72 29.74
CA GLY A 230 -8.36 17.29 30.83
C GLY A 230 -8.25 15.81 31.23
N GLY A 231 -7.10 15.17 30.98
CA GLY A 231 -6.88 13.74 31.28
C GLY A 231 -7.41 12.77 30.22
N VAL A 232 -8.03 13.25 29.14
CA VAL A 232 -8.53 12.41 28.04
C VAL A 232 -7.53 12.46 26.87
N PRO A 233 -6.95 11.31 26.47
CA PRO A 233 -6.08 11.26 25.31
C PRO A 233 -6.90 11.47 24.03
N SER A 234 -6.68 12.58 23.34
CA SER A 234 -7.17 12.80 21.98
C SER A 234 -6.03 12.54 21.00
N ARG A 235 -6.30 11.71 19.99
CA ARG A 235 -5.30 11.23 19.03
C ARG A 235 -5.73 11.57 17.62
N ASN A 236 -4.78 11.89 16.76
CA ASN A 236 -5.04 12.09 15.34
C ASN A 236 -3.81 11.64 14.57
N LEU A 237 -3.98 10.78 13.57
CA LEU A 237 -2.87 10.29 12.78
C LEU A 237 -2.97 10.78 11.34
N ILE A 238 -1.81 11.06 10.75
CA ILE A 238 -1.64 11.30 9.31
C ILE A 238 -0.66 10.25 8.81
N ILE A 239 -1.03 9.52 7.77
CA ILE A 239 -0.21 8.46 7.18
C ILE A 239 0.03 8.80 5.73
N PHE A 240 1.30 8.93 5.36
CA PHE A 240 1.73 9.02 3.97
C PHE A 240 2.09 7.62 3.50
N GLU A 241 1.33 7.06 2.58
CA GLU A 241 1.48 5.70 2.04
C GLU A 241 1.96 5.77 0.59
N GLY A 242 3.26 5.98 0.40
CA GLY A 242 3.85 6.24 -0.91
C GLY A 242 4.11 4.95 -1.67
N VAL A 243 3.53 4.79 -2.85
CA VAL A 243 3.90 3.68 -3.75
C VAL A 243 5.16 4.04 -4.50
N LEU A 244 6.22 3.25 -4.30
CA LEU A 244 7.53 3.51 -4.89
C LEU A 244 7.61 2.90 -6.29
N PRO A 245 7.78 3.70 -7.36
CA PRO A 245 7.93 3.19 -8.72
C PRO A 245 9.15 2.28 -8.82
N ASN A 246 9.04 1.22 -9.61
CA ASN A 246 10.20 0.41 -9.96
C ASN A 246 11.00 1.12 -11.06
N PRO A 247 12.30 1.42 -10.90
CA PRO A 247 13.13 2.02 -11.96
C PRO A 247 13.13 1.22 -13.26
N THR A 248 12.85 -0.08 -13.17
CA THR A 248 12.74 -0.98 -14.31
C THR A 248 11.39 -1.73 -14.21
N PRO A 249 10.25 -1.05 -14.51
CA PRO A 249 8.91 -1.63 -14.35
C PRO A 249 8.80 -2.99 -14.99
N GLY A 250 8.26 -3.97 -14.29
CA GLY A 250 8.18 -5.33 -14.79
C GLY A 250 9.27 -6.26 -14.31
N CYS A 251 10.41 -5.70 -13.89
CA CYS A 251 11.52 -6.47 -13.42
C CYS A 251 11.57 -6.52 -11.91
N ARG A 252 11.44 -7.71 -11.35
CA ARG A 252 11.69 -7.94 -9.93
C ARG A 252 13.07 -7.46 -9.47
N SER A 253 14.09 -7.60 -10.31
CA SER A 253 15.46 -7.16 -10.02
C SER A 253 15.58 -5.65 -9.80
N GLY A 254 14.73 -4.84 -10.45
CA GLY A 254 14.71 -3.39 -10.25
C GLY A 254 14.37 -2.97 -8.83
N CYS A 255 13.59 -3.77 -8.09
CA CYS A 255 13.22 -3.50 -6.70
C CYS A 255 14.25 -3.99 -5.66
N ARG A 256 15.27 -4.71 -6.09
CA ARG A 256 16.26 -5.32 -5.20
C ARG A 256 17.07 -4.32 -4.37
N PRO A 257 17.51 -3.16 -4.89
CA PRO A 257 18.22 -2.18 -4.08
C PRO A 257 17.43 -1.73 -2.85
N VAL A 258 16.10 -1.61 -2.98
CA VAL A 258 15.23 -1.22 -1.86
C VAL A 258 15.17 -2.33 -0.81
N MET A 259 14.99 -3.58 -1.23
CA MET A 259 14.98 -4.74 -0.33
C MET A 259 16.31 -4.90 0.42
N GLN A 260 17.44 -4.67 -0.26
CA GLN A 260 18.77 -4.73 0.34
C GLN A 260 19.02 -3.58 1.32
N MET A 261 18.55 -2.37 1.00
CA MET A 261 18.61 -1.24 1.93
C MET A 261 17.86 -1.58 3.22
N TRP A 262 16.62 -2.06 3.12
CA TRP A 262 15.86 -2.48 4.30
C TRP A 262 16.52 -3.63 5.06
N LYS A 263 17.07 -4.66 4.38
CA LYS A 263 17.88 -5.72 5.01
C LYS A 263 19.04 -5.14 5.82
N SER A 264 19.74 -4.15 5.27
CA SER A 264 20.94 -3.58 5.91
C SER A 264 20.67 -2.95 7.28
N LEU A 265 19.45 -2.47 7.52
CA LEU A 265 19.05 -1.88 8.81
C LEU A 265 19.12 -2.88 9.96
N SER A 266 18.92 -4.18 9.70
CA SER A 266 19.08 -5.26 10.70
C SER A 266 20.53 -5.45 11.17
N ALA A 267 21.52 -5.00 10.39
CA ALA A 267 22.93 -5.01 10.80
C ALA A 267 23.36 -3.73 11.52
N MET A 268 22.55 -2.66 11.46
CA MET A 268 22.90 -1.36 12.03
C MET A 268 22.53 -1.29 13.51
N THR A 269 23.56 -1.17 14.35
CA THR A 269 23.42 -0.97 15.80
C THR A 269 23.23 0.50 16.14
N SER A 270 23.88 1.42 15.43
CA SER A 270 23.73 2.86 15.62
C SER A 270 22.34 3.35 15.15
N PRO A 271 21.52 3.94 16.04
CA PRO A 271 20.25 4.55 15.64
C PRO A 271 20.43 5.72 14.67
N ALA A 272 21.54 6.45 14.77
CA ALA A 272 21.86 7.58 13.89
C ALA A 272 22.20 7.11 12.47
N ASP A 273 22.95 6.02 12.31
CA ASP A 273 23.25 5.46 10.99
C ASP A 273 21.98 4.91 10.32
N ARG A 274 21.11 4.27 11.11
CA ARG A 274 19.77 3.86 10.64
C ARG A 274 18.96 5.07 10.18
N ALA A 275 18.93 6.13 10.98
CA ALA A 275 18.17 7.35 10.68
C ALA A 275 18.67 8.01 9.39
N ALA A 276 19.99 8.17 9.24
CA ALA A 276 20.59 8.71 8.01
C ALA A 276 20.23 7.87 6.77
N LYS A 277 20.23 6.53 6.88
CA LYS A 277 19.87 5.66 5.75
C LYS A 277 18.39 5.77 5.37
N LEU A 278 17.52 5.88 6.36
CA LEU A 278 16.09 6.08 6.17
C LEU A 278 15.79 7.47 5.61
N GLU A 279 16.48 8.50 6.09
CA GLU A 279 16.37 9.86 5.59
C GLU A 279 16.75 9.94 4.11
N GLU A 280 17.86 9.33 3.72
CA GLU A 280 18.27 9.19 2.31
C GLU A 280 17.12 8.56 1.50
N PHE A 281 16.57 7.43 1.95
CA PHE A 281 15.49 6.75 1.22
C PHE A 281 14.21 7.59 1.09
N PHE A 282 13.78 8.24 2.17
CA PHE A 282 12.51 8.95 2.21
C PHE A 282 12.54 10.34 1.58
N TYR A 283 13.66 11.08 1.69
CA TYR A 283 13.75 12.48 1.27
C TYR A 283 14.75 12.77 0.14
N THR A 284 15.73 11.88 -0.09
CA THR A 284 16.70 12.02 -1.20
C THR A 284 16.41 11.06 -2.36
N GLY A 285 16.02 9.82 -2.05
CA GLY A 285 15.93 8.71 -2.99
C GLY A 285 17.22 7.87 -3.04
N LEU A 286 17.08 6.63 -3.50
CA LEU A 286 18.21 5.73 -3.78
C LEU A 286 18.63 5.87 -5.25
N PRO A 287 19.82 5.38 -5.66
CA PRO A 287 20.18 5.34 -7.07
C PRO A 287 19.09 4.69 -7.94
N GLY A 288 18.55 5.44 -8.90
CA GLY A 288 17.44 5.02 -9.77
C GLY A 288 16.04 5.26 -9.20
N PHE A 289 15.92 5.63 -7.93
CA PHE A 289 14.66 5.88 -7.26
C PHE A 289 14.52 7.35 -6.87
N ARG A 290 13.32 7.90 -7.05
CA ARG A 290 12.94 9.16 -6.40
C ARG A 290 12.79 8.95 -4.89
N PRO A 291 12.84 10.02 -4.07
CA PRO A 291 12.49 9.92 -2.66
C PRO A 291 11.08 9.35 -2.49
N VAL A 292 10.86 8.55 -1.45
CA VAL A 292 9.50 8.04 -1.15
C VAL A 292 8.53 9.21 -0.98
N VAL A 293 8.94 10.29 -0.30
CA VAL A 293 8.17 11.53 -0.20
C VAL A 293 8.28 12.30 -1.52
N HIS A 294 7.42 11.91 -2.45
CA HIS A 294 7.26 12.56 -3.75
C HIS A 294 5.78 12.69 -4.10
N VAL A 295 5.37 13.84 -4.64
CA VAL A 295 3.97 14.16 -4.94
C VAL A 295 3.29 13.10 -5.81
N ASP A 296 3.96 12.64 -6.86
CA ASP A 296 3.46 11.56 -7.74
C ASP A 296 3.26 10.21 -7.05
N HIS A 297 3.90 9.96 -5.89
CA HIS A 297 3.72 8.71 -5.15
C HIS A 297 2.39 8.67 -4.39
N TYR A 298 1.67 9.79 -4.30
CA TYR A 298 0.36 9.93 -3.66
C TYR A 298 -0.75 10.38 -4.63
N SER A 299 -0.43 10.51 -5.94
CA SER A 299 -1.31 11.20 -6.88
C SER A 299 -2.48 10.36 -7.37
N ALA A 300 -3.42 10.95 -8.11
CA ALA A 300 -4.56 10.25 -8.70
C ALA A 300 -4.32 9.63 -10.07
N LYS A 301 -3.25 9.98 -10.77
CA LYS A 301 -2.78 9.22 -11.94
C LYS A 301 -1.71 8.19 -11.58
N GLY A 302 -1.10 8.33 -10.40
CA GLY A 302 0.19 7.68 -10.13
C GLY A 302 1.28 8.22 -11.06
N VAL A 303 2.34 7.45 -11.24
CA VAL A 303 3.50 7.79 -12.10
C VAL A 303 3.20 7.53 -13.60
N THR A 304 2.31 8.29 -14.23
CA THR A 304 1.87 8.08 -15.64
C THR A 304 2.86 8.50 -16.73
N GLY A 305 4.07 8.96 -16.44
CA GLY A 305 4.97 9.44 -17.50
C GLY A 305 5.74 8.35 -18.28
N ALA A 306 6.07 7.23 -17.62
CA ALA A 306 6.90 6.16 -18.19
C ALA A 306 6.81 4.82 -17.42
N TYR A 307 6.16 4.80 -16.27
CA TYR A 307 6.14 3.69 -15.33
C TYR A 307 4.73 3.15 -15.30
N GLY A 308 4.54 1.89 -15.70
CA GLY A 308 3.17 1.40 -15.87
C GLY A 308 2.36 1.52 -14.58
N ALA A 309 1.31 2.36 -14.61
CA ALA A 309 0.44 2.58 -13.45
C ALA A 309 -0.08 1.25 -12.91
N SER A 310 0.15 1.00 -11.62
CA SER A 310 -0.20 -0.24 -10.89
C SER A 310 -0.72 0.02 -9.48
N GLY A 311 -1.16 1.26 -9.23
CA GLY A 311 -1.65 1.70 -7.93
C GLY A 311 -0.82 2.87 -7.43
N SER A 312 -1.41 4.05 -7.48
CA SER A 312 -0.87 5.26 -6.88
C SER A 312 -1.13 5.25 -5.37
N GLY A 313 -0.16 5.71 -4.57
CA GLY A 313 -0.26 5.77 -3.10
C GLY A 313 -1.34 6.70 -2.58
N GLN A 314 -1.37 6.93 -1.27
CA GLN A 314 -2.45 7.66 -0.62
C GLN A 314 -1.96 8.39 0.63
N ILE A 315 -2.73 9.40 1.04
CA ILE A 315 -2.60 10.07 2.33
C ILE A 315 -3.85 9.70 3.12
N ARG A 316 -3.70 9.16 4.33
CA ARG A 316 -4.82 8.78 5.19
C ARG A 316 -4.81 9.58 6.47
N SER A 317 -6.00 9.97 6.92
CA SER A 317 -6.20 10.50 8.26
C SER A 317 -6.98 9.50 9.10
N ASN A 318 -6.56 9.31 10.35
CA ASN A 318 -7.17 8.38 11.29
C ASN A 318 -7.45 9.14 12.60
N LEU A 319 -8.73 9.45 12.81
CA LEU A 319 -9.21 10.57 13.62
C LEU A 319 -9.89 10.07 14.90
N PHE A 320 -9.46 10.52 16.09
CA PHE A 320 -9.98 10.10 17.40
C PHE A 320 -10.42 11.26 18.31
N ARG A 321 -10.84 12.40 17.76
CA ARG A 321 -11.16 13.53 18.64
C ARG A 321 -12.47 13.28 19.40
N PHE A 322 -12.43 13.63 20.68
CA PHE A 322 -13.50 13.44 21.66
C PHE A 322 -14.62 14.45 21.45
N PHE A 323 -15.87 13.99 21.39
CA PHE A 323 -17.04 14.83 21.62
C PHE A 323 -17.36 14.84 23.11
N ALA A 324 -18.12 15.84 23.57
CA ALA A 324 -18.70 15.87 24.93
C ALA A 324 -19.55 14.61 25.24
N THR A 325 -19.89 13.82 24.22
CA THR A 325 -20.70 12.59 24.29
C THR A 325 -19.94 11.31 23.85
N GLY A 326 -18.62 11.36 23.68
CA GLY A 326 -17.76 10.22 23.34
C GLY A 326 -16.90 10.43 22.07
N SER A 327 -15.81 9.70 21.92
CA SER A 327 -14.94 9.77 20.72
C SER A 327 -15.58 9.04 19.54
N ARG A 328 -15.69 9.67 18.36
CA ARG A 328 -16.10 9.00 17.12
C ARG A 328 -14.90 8.83 16.19
N TRP A 329 -14.50 7.58 16.01
CA TRP A 329 -13.44 7.25 15.07
C TRP A 329 -13.89 7.41 13.63
N VAL A 330 -13.07 8.07 12.82
CA VAL A 330 -13.25 8.15 11.36
C VAL A 330 -11.90 7.96 10.68
N LEU A 331 -11.88 7.21 9.58
CA LEU A 331 -10.76 7.23 8.64
C LEU A 331 -11.19 7.83 7.31
N LYS A 332 -10.35 8.72 6.76
CA LYS A 332 -10.52 9.30 5.42
C LYS A 332 -9.27 9.09 4.59
N GLU A 333 -9.44 9.01 3.28
CA GLU A 333 -8.37 8.85 2.30
C GLU A 333 -8.32 10.07 1.38
N SER A 334 -7.12 10.44 0.95
CA SER A 334 -6.88 11.57 0.06
C SER A 334 -5.73 11.29 -0.89
N LYS A 335 -5.70 12.04 -1.98
CA LYS A 335 -4.66 12.00 -3.01
C LYS A 335 -4.16 13.38 -3.36
N THR A 336 -2.92 13.44 -3.83
CA THR A 336 -2.37 14.68 -4.38
C THR A 336 -2.85 14.90 -5.83
N VAL A 337 -3.13 16.14 -6.17
CA VAL A 337 -3.61 16.55 -7.49
C VAL A 337 -2.85 17.81 -7.89
N LEU A 338 -1.99 17.70 -8.90
CA LEU A 338 -1.34 18.84 -9.53
C LEU A 338 -2.04 19.09 -10.86
N ASP A 339 -2.94 20.05 -10.93
CA ASP A 339 -3.70 20.37 -12.15
C ASP A 339 -3.13 21.60 -12.86
N CYS A 340 -2.76 21.44 -14.12
CA CYS A 340 -2.27 22.48 -15.02
C CYS A 340 -3.23 22.75 -16.19
N GLY A 341 -4.52 22.40 -16.05
CA GLY A 341 -5.56 22.75 -17.02
C GLY A 341 -5.81 24.26 -17.13
N SER A 342 -5.42 25.01 -16.10
CA SER A 342 -5.31 26.47 -16.06
C SER A 342 -3.89 26.90 -15.67
N SER A 343 -3.53 28.15 -15.98
CA SER A 343 -2.30 28.79 -15.50
C SER A 343 -2.64 29.91 -14.50
N PRO A 344 -1.98 29.98 -13.33
CA PRO A 344 -1.00 29.02 -12.82
C PRO A 344 -1.65 27.65 -12.53
N CYS A 345 -0.82 26.60 -12.43
CA CYS A 345 -1.29 25.29 -12.01
C CYS A 345 -1.85 25.37 -10.57
N LYS A 346 -2.69 24.40 -10.19
CA LYS A 346 -3.26 24.27 -8.85
C LYS A 346 -2.77 22.98 -8.20
N PHE A 347 -2.40 23.04 -6.93
CA PHE A 347 -2.07 21.86 -6.12
C PHE A 347 -3.13 21.63 -5.05
N GLU A 348 -3.63 20.40 -4.98
CA GLU A 348 -4.69 20.01 -4.05
C GLU A 348 -4.38 18.66 -3.38
N VAL A 349 -4.76 18.53 -2.10
CA VAL A 349 -4.95 17.24 -1.43
C VAL A 349 -6.43 16.93 -1.43
N ALA A 350 -6.87 16.11 -2.37
CA ALA A 350 -8.27 15.85 -2.67
C ALA A 350 -8.79 14.61 -1.92
N PRO A 351 -9.92 14.72 -1.19
CA PRO A 351 -10.60 13.56 -0.61
C PRO A 351 -11.04 12.56 -1.68
N ILE A 352 -10.85 11.28 -1.40
CA ILE A 352 -11.31 10.18 -2.25
C ILE A 352 -11.97 9.10 -1.39
N PRO A 353 -12.78 8.20 -1.97
CA PRO A 353 -13.28 7.06 -1.23
C PRO A 353 -12.16 6.23 -0.61
N VAL A 354 -12.45 5.69 0.57
CA VAL A 354 -11.55 4.80 1.27
C VAL A 354 -11.48 3.48 0.50
N LYS A 355 -10.27 3.12 0.05
CA LYS A 355 -10.06 1.89 -0.73
C LYS A 355 -10.41 0.66 0.10
N VAL A 356 -11.05 -0.32 -0.55
CA VAL A 356 -11.46 -1.62 0.06
C VAL A 356 -12.48 -1.46 1.20
N ASN A 357 -13.18 -0.33 1.23
CA ASN A 357 -14.21 -0.04 2.21
C ASN A 357 -15.55 0.25 1.51
N PRO A 358 -16.36 -0.76 1.13
CA PRO A 358 -17.63 -0.50 0.46
C PRO A 358 -18.60 0.24 1.37
N TRP A 359 -19.56 0.95 0.76
CA TRP A 359 -20.69 1.50 1.50
C TRP A 359 -21.57 0.39 2.06
N GLY A 360 -21.78 0.40 3.38
CA GLY A 360 -22.41 -0.72 4.08
C GLY A 360 -23.83 -1.05 3.62
N GLU A 361 -24.64 -0.06 3.21
CA GLU A 361 -26.01 -0.33 2.73
C GLU A 361 -26.04 -1.15 1.44
N LEU A 362 -24.95 -1.19 0.66
CA LEU A 362 -24.87 -2.04 -0.54
C LEU A 362 -24.96 -3.54 -0.20
N TRP A 363 -24.72 -3.92 1.06
CA TRP A 363 -24.92 -5.29 1.55
C TRP A 363 -26.39 -5.67 1.80
N ASN A 364 -27.30 -4.69 1.82
CA ASN A 364 -28.73 -4.96 1.97
C ASN A 364 -29.36 -5.29 0.61
N GLU A 365 -29.88 -6.50 0.45
CA GLU A 365 -30.49 -6.93 -0.82
C GLU A 365 -31.78 -6.16 -1.16
N ASP A 366 -32.52 -5.66 -0.16
CA ASP A 366 -33.71 -4.85 -0.41
C ASP A 366 -33.37 -3.59 -1.22
N LEU A 367 -32.13 -3.08 -1.08
CA LEU A 367 -31.62 -1.96 -1.86
C LEU A 367 -31.48 -2.30 -3.36
N ALA A 368 -30.98 -3.49 -3.67
CA ALA A 368 -30.86 -3.98 -5.05
C ALA A 368 -32.25 -4.27 -5.67
N ASN A 369 -33.23 -4.59 -4.83
CA ASN A 369 -34.61 -4.87 -5.23
C ASN A 369 -35.53 -3.65 -5.23
N ALA A 370 -35.04 -2.44 -4.91
CA ALA A 370 -35.82 -1.21 -4.83
C ALA A 370 -35.72 -0.38 -6.14
N PRO A 371 -36.68 -0.48 -7.09
CA PRO A 371 -36.51 0.07 -8.45
C PRO A 371 -36.39 1.59 -8.52
N ALA A 372 -36.90 2.30 -7.51
CA ALA A 372 -36.84 3.75 -7.41
C ALA A 372 -35.64 4.25 -6.61
N HIS A 373 -34.81 3.38 -6.04
CA HIS A 373 -33.71 3.79 -5.18
C HIS A 373 -32.49 4.23 -6.01
N PRO A 374 -31.86 5.39 -5.72
CA PRO A 374 -30.73 5.91 -6.50
C PRO A 374 -29.49 4.99 -6.51
N PHE A 375 -29.37 4.09 -5.52
CA PHE A 375 -28.29 3.11 -5.42
C PHE A 375 -28.64 1.69 -5.91
N GLN A 376 -29.83 1.45 -6.47
CA GLN A 376 -30.28 0.10 -6.85
C GLN A 376 -29.26 -0.62 -7.75
N ALA A 377 -28.90 -0.01 -8.89
CA ALA A 377 -27.96 -0.60 -9.83
C ALA A 377 -26.56 -0.82 -9.24
N ARG A 378 -26.13 0.06 -8.31
CA ARG A 378 -24.86 -0.08 -7.60
C ARG A 378 -24.89 -1.23 -6.60
N ALA A 379 -26.00 -1.40 -5.88
CA ALA A 379 -26.17 -2.50 -4.94
C ALA A 379 -26.14 -3.85 -5.68
N LEU A 380 -26.86 -3.96 -6.81
CA LEU A 380 -26.84 -5.15 -7.65
C LEU A 380 -25.41 -5.50 -8.13
N ALA A 381 -24.72 -4.53 -8.75
CA ALA A 381 -23.36 -4.74 -9.25
C ALA A 381 -22.36 -5.08 -8.12
N PHE A 382 -22.51 -4.46 -6.95
CA PHE A 382 -21.70 -4.76 -5.77
C PHE A 382 -21.93 -6.19 -5.24
N GLN A 383 -23.19 -6.62 -5.16
CA GLN A 383 -23.57 -7.92 -4.64
C GLN A 383 -23.07 -9.05 -5.57
N ASP A 384 -23.26 -8.90 -6.89
CA ASP A 384 -22.73 -9.83 -7.89
C ASP A 384 -21.19 -9.95 -7.79
N ASN A 385 -20.51 -8.81 -7.69
CA ASN A 385 -19.06 -8.78 -7.55
C ASN A 385 -18.58 -9.42 -6.24
N THR A 386 -19.34 -9.25 -5.15
CA THR A 386 -19.01 -9.86 -3.84
C THR A 386 -19.16 -11.37 -3.88
N VAL A 387 -20.23 -11.90 -4.51
CA VAL A 387 -20.42 -13.35 -4.70
C VAL A 387 -19.27 -13.96 -5.51
N ALA A 388 -18.81 -13.27 -6.56
CA ALA A 388 -17.69 -13.72 -7.39
C ALA A 388 -16.35 -13.80 -6.61
N GLN A 389 -16.25 -13.17 -5.44
CA GLN A 389 -15.05 -13.13 -4.61
C GLN A 389 -15.06 -14.12 -3.44
N THR A 390 -16.09 -14.97 -3.33
CA THR A 390 -16.19 -16.02 -2.29
C THR A 390 -14.93 -16.89 -2.19
N GLY A 391 -14.26 -17.19 -3.31
CA GLY A 391 -12.98 -17.91 -3.33
C GLY A 391 -11.81 -17.18 -2.69
N SER A 392 -11.73 -15.86 -2.87
CA SER A 392 -10.66 -15.01 -2.33
C SER A 392 -10.88 -14.74 -0.83
N LEU A 393 -12.13 -14.52 -0.44
CA LEU A 393 -12.54 -14.39 0.96
C LEU A 393 -12.46 -15.74 1.71
N GLY A 394 -12.76 -16.84 1.03
CA GLY A 394 -12.78 -18.20 1.58
C GLY A 394 -11.41 -18.88 1.69
N HIS A 395 -10.31 -18.16 1.43
CA HIS A 395 -8.97 -18.74 1.46
C HIS A 395 -8.61 -19.34 2.85
N ALA A 396 -7.90 -20.47 2.90
CA ALA A 396 -7.57 -21.13 4.17
C ALA A 396 -6.45 -20.44 4.96
N GLU A 397 -5.55 -19.73 4.29
CA GLU A 397 -4.51 -18.89 4.92
C GLU A 397 -5.05 -17.49 5.25
N LEU A 398 -4.93 -17.07 6.51
CA LEU A 398 -5.39 -15.76 7.01
C LEU A 398 -4.83 -14.60 6.18
N MET A 399 -3.56 -14.72 5.81
CA MET A 399 -2.81 -13.70 5.07
C MET A 399 -3.18 -13.59 3.58
N ARG A 400 -4.04 -14.49 3.09
CA ARG A 400 -4.51 -14.52 1.71
C ARG A 400 -5.99 -14.22 1.57
N PHE A 401 -6.66 -13.80 2.65
CA PHE A 401 -7.97 -13.19 2.51
C PHE A 401 -7.85 -12.01 1.55
N GLY A 402 -8.61 -12.03 0.46
CA GLY A 402 -8.61 -10.97 -0.52
C GLY A 402 -10.02 -10.44 -0.73
N TYR A 403 -10.15 -9.12 -0.67
CA TYR A 403 -11.40 -8.42 -0.96
C TYR A 403 -11.10 -7.19 -1.81
N SER A 404 -11.66 -7.15 -3.01
CA SER A 404 -11.53 -6.04 -3.94
C SER A 404 -12.86 -5.32 -4.04
N VAL A 405 -12.82 -4.00 -3.92
CA VAL A 405 -13.99 -3.13 -3.99
C VAL A 405 -13.73 -2.12 -5.09
N SER A 406 -14.54 -2.15 -6.14
CA SER A 406 -14.42 -1.17 -7.22
C SER A 406 -14.77 0.23 -6.70
N LEU A 407 -14.16 1.25 -7.30
CA LEU A 407 -14.32 2.63 -6.85
C LEU A 407 -15.78 3.07 -6.72
N PRO A 408 -16.72 2.73 -7.64
CA PRO A 408 -18.13 3.15 -7.52
C PRO A 408 -18.85 2.65 -6.26
N HIS A 409 -18.31 1.63 -5.59
CA HIS A 409 -18.86 1.07 -4.36
C HIS A 409 -18.16 1.59 -3.09
N GLY A 410 -17.03 2.28 -3.25
CA GLY A 410 -16.20 2.77 -2.15
C GLY A 410 -16.91 3.85 -1.32
N ALA A 411 -16.90 3.65 -0.01
CA ALA A 411 -17.41 4.61 0.95
C ALA A 411 -16.49 5.83 1.08
N PRO A 412 -17.04 7.00 1.40
CA PRO A 412 -16.27 8.23 1.47
C PRO A 412 -15.43 8.35 2.76
N GLN A 413 -15.64 7.43 3.70
CA GLN A 413 -14.95 7.32 4.98
C GLN A 413 -15.11 5.89 5.51
N SER A 414 -14.40 5.54 6.57
CA SER A 414 -14.65 4.33 7.36
C SER A 414 -15.03 4.72 8.79
N PHE A 415 -15.97 3.97 9.38
CA PHE A 415 -16.57 4.25 10.67
C PHE A 415 -16.79 2.97 11.47
N SER A 416 -16.36 2.94 12.73
CA SER A 416 -16.29 1.71 13.52
C SER A 416 -17.43 1.52 14.51
N GLN A 417 -18.32 2.51 14.63
CA GLN A 417 -19.41 2.50 15.60
C GLN A 417 -20.73 2.23 14.89
N ALA A 418 -21.57 1.39 15.49
CA ALA A 418 -22.99 1.37 15.15
C ALA A 418 -23.61 2.70 15.61
N PRO A 419 -24.66 3.21 14.95
CA PRO A 419 -25.37 4.38 15.42
C PRO A 419 -26.11 4.06 16.73
N ALA A 420 -25.40 4.19 17.85
CA ALA A 420 -26.02 4.14 19.16
C ALA A 420 -26.65 5.51 19.44
N THR A 421 -27.99 5.57 19.39
CA THR A 421 -28.84 6.49 20.17
C THR A 421 -28.37 7.94 20.30
N PHE A 422 -27.88 8.55 19.23
CA PHE A 422 -27.83 10.01 19.17
C PHE A 422 -29.18 10.47 18.63
N PRO A 423 -29.96 11.25 19.40
CA PRO A 423 -31.20 11.78 18.90
C PRO A 423 -30.91 12.58 17.63
N GLU A 424 -31.67 12.24 16.60
CA GLU A 424 -31.70 12.82 15.25
C GLU A 424 -31.86 14.36 15.25
N THR A 425 -32.13 14.94 16.42
CA THR A 425 -32.39 16.35 16.68
C THR A 425 -31.17 17.16 17.17
N SER A 426 -29.96 16.60 17.21
CA SER A 426 -28.77 17.42 17.46
C SER A 426 -28.58 18.43 16.32
N PRO A 427 -28.65 19.76 16.58
CA PRO A 427 -28.50 20.79 15.56
C PRO A 427 -27.02 21.00 15.14
N SER A 428 -26.13 20.07 15.50
CA SER A 428 -24.81 19.99 14.90
C SER A 428 -24.97 19.81 13.39
N SER A 429 -24.20 20.54 12.61
CA SER A 429 -24.13 20.51 11.14
C SER A 429 -23.79 19.14 10.50
N GLU A 430 -23.79 18.06 11.28
CA GLU A 430 -23.85 16.68 10.83
C GLU A 430 -25.34 16.29 10.86
N GLY A 431 -26.01 16.26 9.71
CA GLY A 431 -27.41 15.83 9.61
C GLY A 431 -27.65 14.40 10.12
N PRO A 432 -28.88 13.86 9.98
CA PRO A 432 -29.35 12.59 10.58
C PRO A 432 -28.66 11.30 10.09
N PHE A 433 -27.47 11.39 9.51
CA PHE A 433 -26.72 10.28 8.94
C PHE A 433 -25.97 9.52 10.04
N ALA A 434 -26.73 8.71 10.77
CA ALA A 434 -26.26 7.51 11.44
C ALA A 434 -25.58 6.57 10.41
N VAL A 435 -24.31 6.86 10.06
CA VAL A 435 -23.69 6.24 8.89
C VAL A 435 -23.32 4.78 9.15
N TRP A 436 -24.07 3.85 8.56
CA TRP A 436 -23.80 2.41 8.58
C TRP A 436 -22.66 2.03 7.61
N THR A 437 -21.54 2.75 7.62
CA THR A 437 -20.52 2.61 6.58
C THR A 437 -19.89 1.23 6.56
N ASP A 438 -19.46 0.71 7.70
CA ASP A 438 -18.73 -0.57 7.81
C ASP A 438 -19.57 -1.70 8.41
N GLN A 439 -20.85 -1.45 8.69
CA GLN A 439 -21.74 -2.37 9.39
C GLN A 439 -22.36 -3.41 8.44
N TYR A 440 -21.50 -4.12 7.71
CA TYR A 440 -21.90 -5.03 6.63
C TYR A 440 -22.83 -6.14 7.11
N ARG A 441 -22.55 -6.72 8.29
CA ARG A 441 -23.39 -7.75 8.91
C ARG A 441 -24.79 -7.24 9.25
N THR A 442 -24.88 -6.04 9.79
CA THR A 442 -26.17 -5.44 10.13
C THR A 442 -26.99 -5.18 8.88
N GLN A 443 -26.39 -4.57 7.85
CA GLN A 443 -27.07 -4.28 6.58
C GLN A 443 -27.46 -5.56 5.83
N PHE A 444 -26.58 -6.56 5.82
CA PHE A 444 -26.88 -7.88 5.27
C PHE A 444 -28.05 -8.55 5.97
N ASN A 445 -28.15 -8.45 7.31
CA ASN A 445 -29.22 -9.05 8.10
C ASN A 445 -30.55 -8.29 8.00
N ASN A 446 -30.50 -6.97 7.79
CA ASN A 446 -31.67 -6.10 7.68
C ASN A 446 -32.48 -6.29 6.38
N ALA A 447 -31.99 -7.06 5.42
CA ALA A 447 -32.76 -7.44 4.24
C ALA A 447 -33.96 -8.31 4.64
N THR A 448 -35.17 -7.80 4.42
CA THR A 448 -36.46 -8.42 4.78
C THR A 448 -37.29 -8.85 3.58
N GLY A 449 -36.86 -8.50 2.36
CA GLY A 449 -37.54 -8.85 1.13
C GLY A 449 -37.76 -10.35 0.95
N PRO A 450 -38.84 -10.75 0.26
CA PRO A 450 -39.19 -12.16 0.06
C PRO A 450 -38.19 -12.92 -0.84
N VAL A 451 -37.38 -12.18 -1.62
CA VAL A 451 -36.33 -12.70 -2.49
C VAL A 451 -35.00 -12.25 -1.91
N ASN A 452 -34.15 -13.22 -1.53
CA ASN A 452 -32.80 -12.95 -1.01
C ASN A 452 -31.75 -13.81 -1.74
N VAL A 453 -31.57 -13.56 -3.04
CA VAL A 453 -30.63 -14.25 -3.94
C VAL A 453 -29.19 -13.99 -3.52
N PHE A 454 -28.87 -12.78 -3.07
CA PHE A 454 -27.52 -12.42 -2.60
C PHE A 454 -27.14 -13.27 -1.38
N ARG A 455 -28.00 -13.39 -0.36
CA ARG A 455 -27.72 -14.27 0.79
C ARG A 455 -27.62 -15.72 0.38
N SER A 456 -28.51 -16.18 -0.49
CA SER A 456 -28.50 -17.57 -0.97
C SER A 456 -27.19 -17.91 -1.69
N ASN A 457 -26.73 -17.02 -2.57
CA ASN A 457 -25.48 -17.18 -3.29
C ASN A 457 -24.25 -17.09 -2.37
N LEU A 458 -24.25 -16.20 -1.38
CA LEU A 458 -23.18 -16.13 -0.40
C LEU A 458 -23.12 -17.36 0.51
N VAL A 459 -24.27 -17.94 0.90
CA VAL A 459 -24.33 -19.20 1.64
C VAL A 459 -23.72 -20.33 0.82
N ALA A 460 -24.13 -20.45 -0.45
CA ALA A 460 -23.59 -21.48 -1.34
C ALA A 460 -22.08 -21.31 -1.56
N GLY A 461 -21.62 -20.09 -1.84
CA GLY A 461 -20.20 -19.79 -2.02
C GLY A 461 -19.36 -20.02 -0.77
N ALA A 462 -19.86 -19.66 0.41
CA ALA A 462 -19.17 -19.92 1.68
C ALA A 462 -19.04 -21.43 1.97
N ALA A 463 -20.08 -22.21 1.69
CA ALA A 463 -20.10 -23.65 1.93
C ALA A 463 -19.02 -24.41 1.14
N VAL A 464 -18.66 -23.95 -0.07
CA VAL A 464 -17.55 -24.51 -0.87
C VAL A 464 -16.22 -24.47 -0.12
N HIS A 465 -16.04 -23.51 0.79
CA HIS A 465 -14.84 -23.33 1.59
C HIS A 465 -14.99 -23.85 3.03
N GLY A 466 -16.09 -24.56 3.34
CA GLY A 466 -16.38 -25.04 4.69
C GLY A 466 -16.68 -23.90 5.68
N LEU A 467 -17.19 -22.78 5.19
CA LEU A 467 -17.51 -21.59 5.98
C LEU A 467 -19.03 -21.34 6.00
N THR A 468 -19.49 -20.63 7.02
CA THR A 468 -20.82 -20.00 6.99
C THR A 468 -20.75 -18.68 6.23
N SER A 469 -21.89 -18.20 5.71
CA SER A 469 -21.96 -16.87 5.09
C SER A 469 -21.59 -15.75 6.07
N THR A 470 -21.87 -15.91 7.37
CA THR A 470 -21.45 -14.95 8.41
C THR A 470 -19.92 -14.94 8.58
N GLN A 471 -19.27 -16.11 8.55
CA GLN A 471 -17.80 -16.17 8.61
C GLN A 471 -17.18 -15.52 7.38
N LEU A 472 -17.69 -15.80 6.19
CA LEU A 472 -17.23 -15.17 4.96
C LEU A 472 -17.42 -13.64 4.99
N LEU A 473 -18.58 -13.17 5.49
CA LEU A 473 -18.86 -11.75 5.68
C LEU A 473 -17.91 -11.10 6.69
N ASN A 474 -17.64 -11.76 7.81
CA ASN A 474 -16.69 -11.29 8.80
C ASN A 474 -15.26 -11.19 8.22
N ARG A 475 -14.88 -12.05 7.29
CA ARG A 475 -13.62 -11.89 6.55
C ARG A 475 -13.62 -10.65 5.66
N ALA A 476 -14.73 -10.32 5.02
CA ALA A 476 -14.87 -9.06 4.27
C ALA A 476 -14.82 -7.84 5.19
N VAL A 477 -15.50 -7.88 6.35
CA VAL A 477 -15.43 -6.83 7.38
C VAL A 477 -14.00 -6.67 7.89
N ALA A 478 -13.27 -7.75 8.14
CA ALA A 478 -11.87 -7.69 8.54
C ALA A 478 -10.94 -7.04 7.50
N GLN A 479 -11.35 -7.00 6.23
CA GLN A 479 -10.66 -6.24 5.17
C GLN A 479 -11.10 -4.78 5.09
N SER A 480 -12.14 -4.35 5.80
CA SER A 480 -12.48 -2.92 5.90
C SER A 480 -11.51 -2.22 6.86
N CYS A 481 -11.38 -0.90 6.74
CA CYS A 481 -10.55 -0.14 7.66
C CYS A 481 -11.05 -0.28 9.10
N ALA A 482 -12.36 -0.17 9.32
CA ALA A 482 -12.95 -0.30 10.65
C ALA A 482 -12.82 -1.71 11.22
N GLY A 483 -13.05 -2.76 10.43
CA GLY A 483 -12.95 -4.13 10.91
C GLY A 483 -11.53 -4.53 11.25
N CYS A 484 -10.53 -4.05 10.51
CA CYS A 484 -9.13 -4.29 10.82
C CYS A 484 -8.67 -3.54 12.08
N HIS A 485 -9.08 -2.28 12.23
CA HIS A 485 -8.70 -1.44 13.36
C HIS A 485 -9.48 -1.73 14.64
N GLN A 486 -10.80 -1.94 14.57
CA GLN A 486 -11.65 -2.19 15.74
C GLN A 486 -12.38 -3.53 15.65
N PRO A 487 -11.66 -4.66 15.59
CA PRO A 487 -12.26 -5.97 15.37
C PRO A 487 -13.28 -6.37 16.44
N SER A 488 -13.11 -5.87 17.67
CA SER A 488 -14.05 -6.08 18.78
C SER A 488 -15.46 -5.56 18.49
N ASN A 489 -15.60 -4.37 17.90
CA ASN A 489 -16.92 -3.78 17.57
C ASN A 489 -17.70 -4.57 16.53
N PHE A 490 -17.00 -5.36 15.73
CA PHE A 490 -17.59 -6.18 14.67
C PHE A 490 -17.72 -7.65 15.09
N GLY A 491 -17.41 -7.99 16.35
CA GLY A 491 -17.44 -9.36 16.84
C GLY A 491 -16.39 -10.28 16.22
N LEU A 492 -15.33 -9.72 15.61
CA LEU A 492 -14.28 -10.48 14.94
C LEU A 492 -13.34 -11.19 15.92
N LEU A 493 -13.32 -10.78 17.20
CA LEU A 493 -12.56 -11.46 18.25
C LEU A 493 -13.29 -12.67 18.86
N ALA A 494 -14.58 -12.85 18.55
CA ALA A 494 -15.35 -13.96 19.08
C ALA A 494 -14.80 -15.31 18.55
N PRO A 495 -14.84 -16.39 19.35
CA PRO A 495 -14.44 -17.71 18.88
C PRO A 495 -15.19 -18.09 17.59
N ASN A 496 -14.45 -18.59 16.61
CA ASN A 496 -15.00 -19.03 15.32
C ASN A 496 -15.69 -17.95 14.46
N SER A 497 -15.41 -16.66 14.72
CA SER A 497 -15.96 -15.53 13.98
C SER A 497 -15.59 -15.51 12.49
N ILE A 498 -14.39 -15.97 12.12
CA ILE A 498 -13.89 -15.98 10.73
C ILE A 498 -13.72 -17.40 10.17
N GLY A 499 -14.07 -18.44 10.94
CA GLY A 499 -13.82 -19.83 10.58
C GLY A 499 -12.33 -20.21 10.66
N PRO A 500 -11.98 -21.50 10.51
CA PRO A 500 -10.59 -21.96 10.60
C PRO A 500 -9.70 -21.29 9.55
N SER A 501 -8.54 -20.80 9.98
CA SER A 501 -7.54 -20.17 9.11
C SER A 501 -6.13 -20.38 9.63
N THR A 502 -5.17 -20.57 8.73
CA THR A 502 -3.77 -20.78 9.10
C THR A 502 -3.01 -19.46 9.09
N THR A 503 -2.28 -19.18 10.17
CA THR A 503 -1.37 -18.03 10.30
C THR A 503 -0.02 -18.33 9.61
N PRO A 504 0.84 -17.32 9.37
CA PRO A 504 2.18 -17.54 8.81
C PRO A 504 3.05 -18.49 9.62
N GLY A 505 2.81 -18.61 10.93
CA GLY A 505 3.49 -19.55 11.82
C GLY A 505 2.93 -20.97 11.78
N GLY A 506 1.92 -21.26 10.95
CA GLY A 506 1.27 -22.56 10.86
C GLY A 506 0.19 -22.82 11.91
N ALA A 507 -0.03 -21.91 12.86
CA ALA A 507 -1.10 -22.04 13.84
C ALA A 507 -2.47 -21.84 13.18
N VAL A 508 -3.44 -22.68 13.54
CA VAL A 508 -4.83 -22.53 13.13
C VAL A 508 -5.55 -21.61 14.11
N VAL A 509 -6.09 -20.50 13.60
CA VAL A 509 -6.92 -19.54 14.33
C VAL A 509 -8.35 -19.58 13.79
N THR A 510 -9.30 -19.13 14.61
CA THR A 510 -10.72 -19.07 14.20
C THR A 510 -11.36 -17.69 14.40
N SER A 511 -10.57 -16.74 14.91
CA SER A 511 -10.94 -15.34 15.16
C SER A 511 -9.88 -14.42 14.54
N TRP A 512 -10.26 -13.16 14.30
CA TRP A 512 -9.32 -12.14 13.85
C TRP A 512 -8.37 -11.75 14.99
N PRO A 513 -7.08 -11.47 14.71
CA PRO A 513 -6.16 -11.01 15.75
C PRO A 513 -6.50 -9.59 16.24
N ASP A 514 -6.19 -9.31 17.51
CA ASP A 514 -6.59 -8.06 18.15
C ASP A 514 -5.71 -6.87 17.76
N SER A 515 -6.29 -5.67 17.84
CA SER A 515 -5.58 -4.39 17.71
C SER A 515 -5.10 -3.89 19.09
N LEU A 516 -4.24 -2.87 19.11
CA LEU A 516 -3.71 -2.33 20.36
C LEU A 516 -4.75 -1.38 20.97
N ASN A 517 -5.00 -1.51 22.28
CA ASN A 517 -6.00 -0.72 22.98
C ASN A 517 -7.37 -0.75 22.26
N SER A 518 -7.68 -1.90 21.65
CA SER A 518 -8.87 -2.17 20.84
C SER A 518 -9.02 -1.33 19.57
N PHE A 519 -7.99 -0.59 19.12
CA PHE A 519 -8.14 0.28 17.95
C PHE A 519 -6.91 0.45 17.03
N VAL A 520 -5.74 0.78 17.56
CA VAL A 520 -4.60 1.22 16.72
C VAL A 520 -3.60 0.09 16.47
N HIS A 521 -2.86 0.16 15.36
CA HIS A 521 -1.76 -0.77 15.08
C HIS A 521 -0.39 -0.26 15.56
N VAL A 522 -0.27 1.04 15.79
CA VAL A 522 0.92 1.73 16.33
C VAL A 522 0.44 2.73 17.37
N GLU A 523 0.97 2.65 18.59
CA GLU A 523 0.61 3.55 19.68
C GLU A 523 1.16 4.96 19.45
N THR A 524 0.34 5.97 19.72
CA THR A 524 0.74 7.37 19.64
C THR A 524 1.70 7.76 20.75
N PHE A 525 1.62 7.13 21.93
CA PHE A 525 2.49 7.42 23.06
C PHE A 525 3.68 6.45 23.13
N PRO A 526 4.92 6.95 23.27
CA PRO A 526 6.06 6.07 23.44
C PRO A 526 6.02 5.41 24.82
N ALA A 527 6.55 4.19 24.89
CA ALA A 527 6.75 3.45 26.13
C ALA A 527 8.09 2.68 26.06
N PRO A 528 8.64 2.26 27.21
CA PRO A 528 9.67 1.23 27.23
C PRO A 528 9.11 -0.08 26.65
N LEU A 529 9.76 -0.63 25.62
CA LEU A 529 9.35 -1.85 24.95
C LEU A 529 10.42 -2.94 25.08
N PRO A 530 10.09 -4.13 25.64
CA PRO A 530 11.05 -5.23 25.79
C PRO A 530 11.71 -5.66 24.47
N GLU A 531 10.96 -5.64 23.37
CA GLU A 531 11.43 -5.98 22.04
C GLU A 531 12.42 -4.95 21.46
N LEU A 532 12.45 -3.74 22.01
CA LEU A 532 13.41 -2.69 21.67
C LEU A 532 14.54 -2.63 22.70
N SER A 533 15.16 -3.75 23.02
CA SER A 533 16.26 -3.82 24.00
C SER A 533 17.62 -4.08 23.37
N GLY A 534 18.69 -3.75 24.10
CA GLY A 534 20.07 -4.00 23.70
C GLY A 534 20.74 -2.83 22.96
N ALA A 535 21.96 -3.05 22.49
CA ALA A 535 22.82 -2.00 21.93
C ALA A 535 22.22 -1.31 20.68
N ALA A 536 21.36 -2.01 19.94
CA ALA A 536 20.66 -1.44 18.79
C ALA A 536 19.55 -0.45 19.17
N PHE A 537 19.07 -0.50 20.42
CA PHE A 537 17.95 0.30 20.92
C PHE A 537 18.32 0.89 22.30
N PRO A 538 19.26 1.85 22.34
CA PRO A 538 19.86 2.31 23.60
C PRO A 538 18.86 2.95 24.57
N SER A 539 17.75 3.51 24.07
CA SER A 539 16.73 4.14 24.91
C SER A 539 15.65 3.18 25.38
N ASN A 540 15.48 2.00 24.75
CA ASN A 540 14.32 1.11 24.80
C ASN A 540 12.93 1.74 24.59
N GLN A 541 12.87 3.02 24.24
CA GLN A 541 11.62 3.73 24.01
C GLN A 541 11.16 3.54 22.57
N GLY A 542 9.88 3.22 22.38
CA GLY A 542 9.26 3.16 21.05
C GLY A 542 7.74 3.17 21.12
N HIS A 543 7.12 3.04 19.95
CA HIS A 543 5.67 3.08 19.78
C HIS A 543 5.10 1.66 19.69
N ALA A 544 4.42 1.21 20.75
CA ALA A 544 3.92 -0.16 20.85
C ALA A 544 3.10 -0.58 19.62
N LEU A 545 3.32 -1.83 19.17
CA LEU A 545 2.61 -2.41 18.03
C LEU A 545 1.46 -3.29 18.51
N SER A 546 0.39 -3.38 17.72
CA SER A 546 -0.71 -4.29 18.08
C SER A 546 -0.33 -5.76 17.96
N PRO A 547 -0.99 -6.67 18.71
CA PRO A 547 -0.81 -8.11 18.55
C PRO A 547 -0.99 -8.57 17.10
N ALA A 548 -2.02 -8.09 16.41
CA ALA A 548 -2.19 -8.38 14.98
C ALA A 548 -0.96 -8.00 14.14
N LEU A 549 -0.42 -6.80 14.32
CA LEU A 549 0.76 -6.36 13.57
C LEU A 549 2.00 -7.19 13.96
N HIS A 550 2.25 -7.34 15.25
CA HIS A 550 3.42 -8.02 15.79
C HIS A 550 3.45 -9.52 15.51
N ASP A 551 2.36 -10.23 15.78
CA ASP A 551 2.32 -11.70 15.80
C ASP A 551 1.89 -12.31 14.47
N VAL A 552 1.23 -11.53 13.60
CA VAL A 552 0.65 -12.04 12.35
C VAL A 552 1.24 -11.33 11.13
N PHE A 553 1.10 -10.01 11.03
CA PHE A 553 1.47 -9.29 9.80
C PHE A 553 2.99 -9.16 9.62
N LEU A 554 3.75 -8.82 10.66
CA LEU A 554 5.21 -8.69 10.56
C LEU A 554 5.92 -10.01 10.23
N PRO A 555 5.56 -11.16 10.83
CA PRO A 555 6.11 -12.45 10.44
C PRO A 555 5.87 -12.77 8.96
N ASP A 556 4.66 -12.51 8.43
CA ASP A 556 4.38 -12.72 7.01
C ASP A 556 5.24 -11.82 6.11
N ARG A 557 5.34 -10.54 6.44
CA ARG A 557 6.16 -9.57 5.70
C ARG A 557 7.64 -9.93 5.75
N ARG A 558 8.12 -10.43 6.89
CA ARG A 558 9.49 -10.93 7.06
C ARG A 558 9.75 -12.11 6.12
N ASN A 559 8.85 -13.09 6.13
CA ASN A 559 8.96 -14.26 5.27
C ASN A 559 8.92 -13.86 3.79
N PHE A 560 8.04 -12.92 3.42
CA PHE A 560 8.01 -12.35 2.09
C PHE A 560 9.36 -11.73 1.72
N LEU A 561 9.89 -10.81 2.53
CA LEU A 561 11.16 -10.13 2.28
C LEU A 561 12.31 -11.13 2.14
N VAL A 562 12.40 -12.12 3.04
CA VAL A 562 13.41 -13.20 2.97
C VAL A 562 13.30 -13.97 1.65
N ASN A 563 12.09 -14.36 1.26
CA ASN A 563 11.84 -15.04 -0.01
C ASN A 563 12.25 -14.18 -1.21
N GLN A 564 12.06 -12.87 -1.14
CA GLN A 564 12.51 -11.96 -2.19
C GLN A 564 14.04 -11.82 -2.24
N LEU A 565 14.68 -11.67 -1.07
CA LEU A 565 16.13 -11.53 -0.97
C LEU A 565 16.85 -12.79 -1.46
N ASN A 566 16.34 -13.97 -1.11
CA ASN A 566 16.90 -15.27 -1.50
C ASN A 566 16.59 -15.67 -2.94
N ALA A 567 15.64 -15.02 -3.59
CA ALA A 567 15.37 -15.33 -4.97
C ALA A 567 16.59 -15.06 -5.87
N ILE A 568 16.73 -15.91 -6.87
CA ILE A 568 17.69 -15.71 -7.96
C ILE A 568 17.32 -14.41 -8.67
N THR A 569 18.34 -13.62 -9.00
CA THR A 569 18.15 -12.35 -9.72
C THR A 569 18.61 -12.51 -11.14
N CYS A 570 17.69 -12.34 -12.07
CA CYS A 570 18.01 -12.33 -13.48
C CYS A 570 18.02 -10.89 -14.02
N PRO A 571 18.84 -10.61 -15.05
CA PRO A 571 18.87 -9.31 -15.72
C PRO A 571 17.54 -9.03 -16.40
N CYS A 572 17.18 -7.75 -16.50
CA CYS A 572 16.04 -7.30 -17.26
C CYS A 572 16.29 -7.41 -18.75
N THR A 573 15.53 -8.25 -19.44
CA THR A 573 15.56 -8.35 -20.90
C THR A 573 14.39 -7.61 -21.52
N HIS A 574 14.69 -6.72 -22.47
CA HIS A 574 13.69 -6.07 -23.31
C HIS A 574 13.28 -7.02 -24.45
N ARG A 575 12.01 -6.99 -24.89
CA ARG A 575 11.51 -7.74 -26.07
C ARG A 575 11.44 -6.88 -27.34
N PHE A 576 11.64 -5.57 -27.22
CA PHE A 576 11.67 -4.59 -28.32
C PHE A 576 10.45 -4.67 -29.25
N LEU A 577 9.25 -4.94 -28.70
CA LEU A 577 8.04 -5.12 -29.50
C LEU A 577 7.63 -3.96 -30.44
N PRO A 578 7.96 -2.67 -30.19
CA PRO A 578 7.61 -1.60 -31.12
C PRO A 578 8.47 -1.61 -32.38
N MET A 579 9.57 -2.36 -32.38
CA MET A 579 10.45 -2.47 -33.54
C MET A 579 9.88 -3.45 -34.57
N PRO A 580 10.08 -3.21 -35.87
CA PRO A 580 9.84 -4.23 -36.90
C PRO A 580 10.58 -5.53 -36.57
N ALA A 581 10.00 -6.69 -36.93
CA ALA A 581 10.53 -8.00 -36.54
C ALA A 581 12.04 -8.15 -36.78
N ALA A 582 12.53 -7.78 -37.97
CA ALA A 582 13.96 -7.86 -38.29
C ALA A 582 14.85 -6.97 -37.40
N ALA A 583 14.41 -5.74 -37.11
CA ALA A 583 15.14 -4.83 -36.21
C ALA A 583 15.09 -5.32 -34.75
N ARG A 584 13.95 -5.90 -34.35
CA ARG A 584 13.79 -6.56 -33.05
C ARG A 584 14.75 -7.72 -32.89
N ASP A 585 14.90 -8.58 -33.89
CA ASP A 585 15.80 -9.74 -33.82
C ASP A 585 17.27 -9.29 -33.68
N VAL A 586 17.67 -8.25 -34.40
CA VAL A 586 18.99 -7.63 -34.25
C VAL A 586 19.17 -7.02 -32.85
N ALA A 587 18.17 -6.32 -32.32
CA ALA A 587 18.22 -5.75 -30.98
C ALA A 587 18.29 -6.83 -29.89
N MET A 588 17.54 -7.92 -30.03
CA MET A 588 17.59 -9.09 -29.15
C MET A 588 18.98 -9.75 -29.18
N ALA A 589 19.54 -10.00 -30.36
CA ALA A 589 20.88 -10.59 -30.49
C ALA A 589 21.97 -9.71 -29.88
N ARG A 590 21.87 -8.37 -30.03
CA ARG A 590 22.79 -7.43 -29.37
C ARG A 590 22.63 -7.44 -27.85
N GLN A 591 21.40 -7.53 -27.36
CA GLN A 591 21.13 -7.65 -25.92
C GLN A 591 21.73 -8.94 -25.36
N GLU A 592 21.55 -10.06 -26.05
CA GLU A 592 22.15 -11.34 -25.68
C GLU A 592 23.68 -11.26 -25.67
N ALA A 593 24.31 -10.68 -26.69
CA ALA A 593 25.76 -10.49 -26.72
C ALA A 593 26.27 -9.63 -25.54
N VAL A 594 25.53 -8.60 -25.15
CA VAL A 594 25.85 -7.81 -23.94
C VAL A 594 25.76 -8.70 -22.70
N LEU A 595 24.71 -9.50 -22.54
CA LEU A 595 24.55 -10.38 -21.38
C LEU A 595 25.62 -11.49 -21.33
N ASP A 596 25.97 -12.06 -22.48
CA ASP A 596 27.00 -13.10 -22.62
C ASP A 596 28.37 -12.60 -22.17
N SER A 597 28.67 -11.32 -22.37
CA SER A 597 29.91 -10.70 -21.87
C SER A 597 30.04 -10.74 -20.33
N PHE A 598 28.95 -10.96 -19.59
CA PHE A 598 28.94 -11.09 -18.12
C PHE A 598 28.93 -12.53 -17.62
N VAL A 599 28.85 -13.55 -18.49
CA VAL A 599 28.83 -14.98 -18.09
C VAL A 599 30.01 -15.31 -17.18
N SER A 600 31.23 -14.92 -17.56
CA SER A 600 32.44 -15.21 -16.79
C SER A 600 32.39 -14.61 -15.38
N GLN A 601 31.97 -13.35 -15.24
CA GLN A 601 31.84 -12.69 -13.94
C GLN A 601 30.77 -13.36 -13.06
N ALA A 602 29.66 -13.78 -13.66
CA ALA A 602 28.61 -14.49 -12.96
C ALA A 602 29.06 -15.88 -12.49
N THR A 603 29.81 -16.62 -13.31
CA THR A 603 30.40 -17.90 -12.92
C THR A 603 31.41 -17.72 -11.79
N GLN A 604 32.26 -16.69 -11.86
CA GLN A 604 33.18 -16.35 -10.78
C GLN A 604 32.44 -16.01 -9.48
N TRP A 605 31.37 -15.22 -9.57
CA TRP A 605 30.50 -14.89 -8.44
C TRP A 605 29.86 -16.13 -7.82
N GLN A 606 29.31 -17.03 -8.65
CA GLN A 606 28.71 -18.29 -8.21
C GLN A 606 29.74 -19.17 -7.52
N GLY A 607 30.96 -19.28 -8.07
CA GLY A 607 32.06 -20.02 -7.47
C GLY A 607 32.47 -19.45 -6.11
N LEU A 608 32.63 -18.13 -6.01
CA LEU A 608 32.94 -17.44 -4.75
C LEU A 608 31.86 -17.70 -3.70
N LEU A 609 30.58 -17.55 -4.06
CA LEU A 609 29.48 -17.78 -3.12
C LEU A 609 29.41 -19.24 -2.67
N ALA A 610 29.56 -20.19 -3.59
CA ALA A 610 29.58 -21.61 -3.27
C ALA A 610 30.76 -21.98 -2.35
N GLU A 611 31.95 -21.45 -2.61
CA GLU A 611 33.12 -21.65 -1.76
C GLU A 611 32.88 -21.11 -0.35
N ARG A 612 32.27 -19.92 -0.22
CA ARG A 612 31.93 -19.32 1.08
C ARG A 612 30.94 -20.18 1.85
N LEU A 613 29.87 -20.63 1.19
CA LEU A 613 28.85 -21.49 1.79
C LEU A 613 29.38 -22.90 2.12
N ALA A 614 30.39 -23.39 1.41
CA ALA A 614 31.03 -24.66 1.76
C ALA A 614 31.87 -24.54 3.05
N ARG A 615 32.46 -23.35 3.30
CA ARG A 615 33.26 -23.08 4.51
C ARG A 615 32.41 -22.80 5.74
N THR A 616 31.25 -22.15 5.56
CA THR A 616 30.37 -21.76 6.67
C THR A 616 28.99 -22.37 6.51
N ARG A 617 28.47 -23.05 7.55
CA ARG A 617 27.10 -23.61 7.52
C ARG A 617 26.03 -22.51 7.37
N SER A 618 26.34 -21.28 7.78
CA SER A 618 25.51 -20.08 7.62
C SER A 618 26.41 -18.86 7.48
N LEU A 619 26.08 -17.95 6.56
CA LEU A 619 26.78 -16.68 6.40
C LEU A 619 26.31 -15.68 7.47
N PRO A 620 27.21 -15.10 8.29
CA PRO A 620 26.86 -13.97 9.14
C PRO A 620 26.26 -12.82 8.32
N LEU A 621 25.28 -12.09 8.88
CA LEU A 621 24.61 -11.01 8.18
C LEU A 621 25.58 -9.97 7.60
N GLU A 622 26.62 -9.58 8.34
CA GLU A 622 27.62 -8.62 7.85
C GLU A 622 28.38 -9.13 6.60
N GLU A 623 28.76 -10.41 6.59
CA GLU A 623 29.39 -11.03 5.42
C GLU A 623 28.39 -11.15 4.25
N SER A 624 27.14 -11.51 4.56
CA SER A 624 26.02 -11.54 3.60
C SER A 624 25.82 -10.18 2.92
N LEU A 625 25.92 -9.07 3.67
CA LEU A 625 25.81 -7.70 3.15
C LEU A 625 27.00 -7.30 2.27
N LYS A 626 28.23 -7.70 2.63
CA LYS A 626 29.43 -7.46 1.81
C LYS A 626 29.34 -8.18 0.46
N LEU A 627 28.92 -9.44 0.50
CA LEU A 627 28.65 -10.25 -0.68
C LEU A 627 27.53 -9.63 -1.53
N ASP A 628 26.44 -9.18 -0.91
CA ASP A 628 25.36 -8.46 -1.57
C ASP A 628 25.83 -7.21 -2.33
N ALA A 629 26.76 -6.44 -1.75
CA ALA A 629 27.34 -5.26 -2.39
C ALA A 629 28.24 -5.61 -3.59
N GLN A 630 29.02 -6.69 -3.50
CA GLN A 630 29.80 -7.21 -4.63
C GLN A 630 28.90 -7.65 -5.78
N ARG A 631 27.83 -8.40 -5.48
CA ARG A 631 26.81 -8.79 -6.47
C ARG A 631 26.17 -7.57 -7.12
N ALA A 632 25.81 -6.57 -6.31
CA ALA A 632 25.19 -5.34 -6.81
C ALA A 632 26.10 -4.60 -7.79
N SER A 633 27.42 -4.57 -7.56
CA SER A 633 28.38 -3.99 -8.52
C SER A 633 28.30 -4.66 -9.90
N ILE A 634 28.24 -6.00 -9.96
CA ILE A 634 28.10 -6.74 -11.22
C ILE A 634 26.77 -6.38 -11.89
N SER A 635 25.66 -6.41 -11.14
CA SER A 635 24.33 -6.04 -11.67
C SER A 635 24.29 -4.60 -12.19
N THR A 636 24.91 -3.64 -11.51
CA THR A 636 24.98 -2.24 -11.97
C THR A 636 25.82 -2.09 -13.23
N GLN A 637 26.92 -2.85 -13.38
CA GLN A 637 27.69 -2.86 -14.63
C GLN A 637 26.86 -3.42 -15.79
N GLN A 638 26.13 -4.51 -15.56
CA GLN A 638 25.23 -5.10 -16.54
C GLN A 638 24.11 -4.15 -16.96
N GLU A 639 23.44 -3.50 -16.01
CA GLU A 639 22.38 -2.54 -16.30
C GLU A 639 22.91 -1.31 -17.07
N ARG A 640 24.11 -0.83 -16.74
CA ARG A 640 24.78 0.24 -17.50
C ARG A 640 25.05 -0.17 -18.95
N ALA A 641 25.52 -1.39 -19.18
CA ALA A 641 25.75 -1.91 -20.53
C ALA A 641 24.44 -2.03 -21.32
N LEU A 642 23.38 -2.55 -20.69
CA LEU A 642 22.04 -2.64 -21.29
C LEU A 642 21.42 -1.27 -21.55
N SER A 643 21.63 -0.30 -20.66
CA SER A 643 21.17 1.08 -20.85
C SER A 643 21.90 1.76 -22.00
N LYS A 644 23.20 1.51 -22.16
CA LYS A 644 23.97 2.00 -23.32
C LYS A 644 23.42 1.41 -24.61
N LEU A 645 23.19 0.09 -24.67
CA LEU A 645 22.56 -0.55 -25.83
C LEU A 645 21.20 0.07 -26.17
N ARG A 646 20.36 0.34 -25.17
CA ARG A 646 19.06 1.01 -25.38
C ARG A 646 19.23 2.39 -26.00
N SER A 647 20.20 3.16 -25.52
CA SER A 647 20.54 4.47 -26.10
C SER A 647 21.03 4.35 -27.55
N ASP A 648 21.88 3.36 -27.84
CA ASP A 648 22.41 3.11 -29.19
C ASP A 648 21.31 2.67 -30.18
N LEU A 649 20.22 2.09 -29.67
CA LEU A 649 19.02 1.72 -30.42
C LEU A 649 17.98 2.86 -30.48
N SER A 650 18.31 4.06 -30.01
CA SER A 650 17.41 5.22 -29.93
C SER A 650 16.10 4.93 -29.19
N LEU A 651 16.15 4.04 -28.20
CA LEU A 651 14.99 3.77 -27.36
C LEU A 651 14.81 4.89 -26.34
N PRO A 652 13.56 5.25 -25.99
CA PRO A 652 13.30 6.23 -24.94
C PRO A 652 14.04 5.87 -23.65
N SER A 653 14.65 6.86 -23.01
CA SER A 653 15.23 6.65 -21.69
C SER A 653 14.15 6.15 -20.74
N THR A 654 14.49 5.11 -19.98
CA THR A 654 13.68 4.61 -18.87
C THR A 654 14.02 5.31 -17.56
N THR A 655 14.72 6.45 -17.57
CA THR A 655 15.04 7.21 -16.36
C THR A 655 13.86 8.07 -15.92
N THR A 656 13.56 8.05 -14.62
CA THR A 656 12.48 8.87 -14.05
C THR A 656 12.84 10.33 -14.18
N SER A 657 12.03 11.14 -14.86
CA SER A 657 12.09 12.60 -14.72
C SER A 657 11.94 12.94 -13.23
N PRO A 658 12.76 13.79 -12.60
CA PRO A 658 12.55 14.17 -11.20
C PRO A 658 11.35 15.12 -11.01
N ARG A 659 10.71 15.57 -12.10
CA ARG A 659 9.63 16.56 -12.05
C ARG A 659 8.27 15.89 -11.77
N PRO A 660 7.40 16.54 -10.96
CA PRO A 660 6.01 16.16 -10.83
C PRO A 660 5.31 16.00 -12.18
N GLN A 661 4.35 15.07 -12.24
CA GLN A 661 3.55 14.86 -13.44
C GLN A 661 2.21 15.60 -13.29
N PRO A 662 2.00 16.70 -14.03
CA PRO A 662 0.75 17.44 -13.96
C PRO A 662 -0.40 16.68 -14.63
N LEU A 663 -1.60 16.98 -14.15
CA LEU A 663 -2.89 16.59 -14.69
C LEU A 663 -3.47 17.77 -15.45
N THR A 664 -4.43 17.50 -16.32
CA THR A 664 -5.21 18.54 -17.00
C THR A 664 -6.68 18.21 -16.74
N LEU A 665 -7.30 18.97 -15.85
CA LEU A 665 -8.74 18.89 -15.60
C LEU A 665 -9.46 19.96 -16.43
N GLY A 666 -10.58 19.61 -17.04
CA GLY A 666 -11.42 20.48 -17.87
C GLY A 666 -12.30 21.43 -17.06
N ALA A 667 -12.52 21.11 -15.78
CA ALA A 667 -13.43 21.79 -14.86
C ALA A 667 -13.31 23.33 -14.83
N ALA A 668 -12.08 23.87 -14.79
CA ALA A 668 -11.88 25.32 -14.72
C ALA A 668 -12.50 26.08 -15.91
N ARG A 669 -12.55 25.46 -17.11
CA ARG A 669 -13.17 26.06 -18.30
C ARG A 669 -14.70 25.97 -18.27
N GLN A 670 -15.23 24.92 -17.65
CA GLN A 670 -16.66 24.61 -17.67
C GLN A 670 -17.45 25.30 -16.54
N ALA A 671 -16.78 25.70 -15.46
CA ALA A 671 -17.44 26.27 -14.29
C ALA A 671 -17.84 27.75 -14.42
N ALA A 672 -17.45 28.44 -15.52
CA ALA A 672 -17.77 29.85 -15.77
C ALA A 672 -17.49 30.79 -14.57
N GLY A 673 -16.39 30.53 -13.83
CA GLY A 673 -15.99 31.31 -12.65
C GLY A 673 -16.72 30.97 -11.33
N LYS A 674 -17.66 30.01 -11.34
CA LYS A 674 -18.33 29.55 -10.11
C LYS A 674 -17.46 28.50 -9.40
N LEU A 675 -16.82 28.90 -8.30
CA LEU A 675 -15.86 28.06 -7.58
C LEU A 675 -16.44 26.72 -7.10
N GLU A 676 -17.68 26.69 -6.62
CA GLU A 676 -18.35 25.45 -6.19
C GLU A 676 -18.55 24.48 -7.36
N LEU A 677 -19.06 24.97 -8.49
CA LEU A 677 -19.23 24.17 -9.70
C LEU A 677 -17.87 23.65 -10.22
N GLU A 678 -16.82 24.46 -10.12
CA GLU A 678 -15.46 24.05 -10.46
C GLU A 678 -15.01 22.88 -9.59
N ARG A 679 -15.13 22.98 -8.26
CA ARG A 679 -14.74 21.90 -7.33
C ARG A 679 -15.52 20.62 -7.60
N ASP A 680 -16.83 20.72 -7.81
CA ASP A 680 -17.68 19.59 -8.12
C ASP A 680 -17.28 18.90 -9.44
N GLN A 681 -16.99 19.67 -10.49
CA GLN A 681 -16.51 19.14 -11.76
C GLN A 681 -15.12 18.51 -11.63
N ARG A 682 -14.19 19.16 -10.91
CA ARG A 682 -12.85 18.61 -10.61
C ARG A 682 -12.95 17.27 -9.89
N GLN A 683 -13.81 17.18 -8.87
CA GLN A 683 -14.01 15.96 -8.11
C GLN A 683 -14.57 14.85 -9.01
N ARG A 684 -15.55 15.15 -9.88
CA ARG A 684 -16.08 14.15 -10.82
C ARG A 684 -15.03 13.67 -11.83
N GLU A 685 -14.26 14.59 -12.42
CA GLU A 685 -13.18 14.23 -13.33
C GLU A 685 -12.09 13.40 -12.63
N LEU A 686 -11.74 13.76 -11.39
CA LEU A 686 -10.83 13.02 -10.54
C LEU A 686 -11.32 11.59 -10.29
N MET A 687 -12.59 11.43 -9.92
CA MET A 687 -13.20 10.11 -9.73
C MET A 687 -13.17 9.29 -11.03
N GLY A 688 -13.44 9.90 -12.19
CA GLY A 688 -13.34 9.22 -13.49
C GLY A 688 -11.91 8.78 -13.83
N ILE A 689 -10.88 9.53 -13.43
CA ILE A 689 -9.48 9.12 -13.54
C ILE A 689 -9.20 7.93 -12.61
N LEU A 690 -9.72 7.97 -11.38
CA LEU A 690 -9.50 6.91 -10.38
C LEU A 690 -10.22 5.62 -10.74
N GLU A 691 -11.38 5.67 -11.41
CA GLU A 691 -12.07 4.48 -11.94
C GLU A 691 -11.23 3.73 -12.97
N GLN A 692 -10.30 4.43 -13.64
CA GLN A 692 -9.38 3.87 -14.62
C GLN A 692 -8.09 3.33 -13.96
N GLU A 693 -7.91 3.53 -12.65
CA GLU A 693 -6.84 2.83 -11.93
C GLU A 693 -7.13 1.33 -11.95
N PRO A 694 -6.19 0.49 -12.44
CA PRO A 694 -6.38 -0.96 -12.33
C PRO A 694 -6.49 -1.32 -10.84
N ALA A 695 -7.31 -2.33 -10.54
CA ALA A 695 -7.34 -2.90 -9.20
C ALA A 695 -5.90 -3.25 -8.77
N ARG A 696 -5.50 -2.80 -7.58
CA ARG A 696 -4.17 -3.10 -7.06
C ARG A 696 -4.04 -4.60 -6.85
N ARG A 697 -3.28 -5.26 -7.71
CA ARG A 697 -2.88 -6.66 -7.55
C ARG A 697 -1.47 -6.70 -6.98
N THR A 698 -1.36 -7.19 -5.76
CA THR A 698 -0.09 -7.32 -5.05
C THR A 698 0.52 -8.69 -5.31
N THR A 699 1.84 -8.82 -5.19
CA THR A 699 2.56 -10.11 -5.28
C THR A 699 2.10 -11.12 -4.24
N THR A 700 1.45 -10.67 -3.16
CA THR A 700 0.85 -11.52 -2.12
C THR A 700 -0.61 -11.90 -2.40
N GLY A 701 -1.22 -11.39 -3.48
CA GLY A 701 -2.59 -11.72 -3.89
C GLY A 701 -3.69 -11.11 -3.02
N SER A 702 -3.33 -10.25 -2.07
CA SER A 702 -4.28 -9.59 -1.16
C SER A 702 -3.97 -8.09 -1.09
N PHE A 703 -4.99 -7.25 -1.34
CA PHE A 703 -4.93 -5.85 -0.94
C PHE A 703 -5.11 -5.80 0.57
N ARG A 704 -3.99 -5.78 1.29
CA ARG A 704 -3.99 -5.69 2.74
C ARG A 704 -4.02 -4.22 3.12
N VAL A 705 -5.10 -3.81 3.78
CA VAL A 705 -5.32 -2.41 4.20
C VAL A 705 -4.15 -1.88 5.04
N HIS A 706 -3.43 -2.74 5.76
CA HIS A 706 -2.32 -2.36 6.64
C HIS A 706 -1.03 -3.11 6.45
#